data_AF-A0A956T5C2-F1
#
_entry.id   AF-A0A956T5C2-F1
#
_cell.length_a   1.000
_cell.length_b   1.000
_cell.length_c   1.000
_cell.angle_alpha   90.00
_cell.angle_beta   90.00
_cell.angle_gamma   90.00
#
_symmetry.space_group_name_H-M   'P 1'
#
loop_
_entity.id
_entity.type
_entity.pdbx_description
1 polymer ?
#
loop_
_entity_poly.entity_id
_entity_poly.type
_entity_poly.pdbx_seq_one_letter_code
_entity_poly.pdbx_strand_id
1 'polypeptide(L)'
;YGSNSNGFQVTLADAFANDIETAHNGNTGLVTGDWHPSPGALADFDGEMTLGTWRLNVSDAVGSDIGQIQAWGLHLVTSGVASNDCNENGILDECDIASGNETDINDNGVPDSCEGLDPYNWESTYFSGANNCRTCHNASPGEGIYFVNGEDTSPYSLWEASMMANAARDPYWKAKVGFEVSQMPPAFADAIENTCTTCHAPMGHTENMLLGDGVYTMADLSLDVKGQEGVSCTLCHQQTQGSDPGTWSGNFNINTNREIYGPYNNQSPVLMQNTVNYTPMQSPGFEGSQTCVSCHTLFTDGFDGQGNVVASFPEQVPFLENQNSDHAGTSCVECHMLQSTQAQQISTLPGGLPNRRFVGRHDVVGGNTMMLELMAANAASLGAFAEPAAFQTLADRSLQFVAQGTGLSGFMEEVNGQPMLNLDVDNFTGHKFPTGIPVRRAWLEVIAYDGLNQEVFHSGAVNAAGIIAGTDGSVEPHHQLISDEMDVQIYEGRMQNSDGQPTFTLLRAVGFAKDNRLLPSGYSMVGPHAATTLPAGNALTDPDFMDGTGGDRVQYLLPATTTNVVARLHFQSVNPESIDPMRAVGGVPDITEFLGMWDALDRSGEIVHETSLVFFPMPALTISTSGDDAVLSWNGGQSWIVERKVNDAAWTSMGLQASGWIDAGMAGTEQVVQYRLKRN
;
A
#
# COMPACT_ATOMS: atom_id res chain seq x y z
N TYR A 1 11.86 60.14 3.03
CA TYR A 1 12.15 61.48 3.60
C TYR A 1 13.09 62.27 2.71
N GLY A 2 12.64 63.33 2.02
CA GLY A 2 13.53 64.21 1.23
C GLY A 2 13.65 65.61 1.82
N SER A 3 14.81 66.26 1.70
CA SER A 3 14.98 67.68 2.06
C SER A 3 14.43 68.63 0.99
N ASN A 4 13.21 68.35 0.52
CA ASN A 4 12.32 69.28 -0.17
C ASN A 4 10.86 69.01 0.25
N SER A 5 10.28 69.97 0.97
CA SER A 5 8.84 70.23 1.23
C SER A 5 7.90 69.15 1.81
N ASN A 6 8.14 67.86 1.65
CA ASN A 6 7.17 66.81 1.98
C ASN A 6 7.40 66.30 3.41
N GLY A 7 6.88 67.08 4.38
CA GLY A 7 7.18 67.03 5.81
C GLY A 7 6.57 65.83 6.55
N PHE A 8 6.94 64.62 6.15
CA PHE A 8 6.53 63.38 6.81
C PHE A 8 7.14 63.26 8.22
N GLN A 9 6.35 62.84 9.20
CA GLN A 9 6.82 62.47 10.54
C GLN A 9 6.23 61.11 10.94
N VAL A 10 7.12 60.22 11.37
CA VAL A 10 6.79 58.94 12.01
C VAL A 10 7.23 59.03 13.47
N THR A 11 6.36 58.58 14.36
CA THR A 11 6.67 58.43 15.79
C THR A 11 6.17 57.06 16.23
N LEU A 12 7.01 56.34 16.96
CA LEU A 12 6.67 55.07 17.58
C LEU A 12 6.35 55.34 19.05
N ALA A 13 5.23 54.81 19.54
CA ALA A 13 4.85 54.92 20.93
C ALA A 13 4.28 53.60 21.43
N ASP A 14 4.49 53.32 22.71
CA ASP A 14 3.92 52.18 23.40
C ASP A 14 2.59 52.57 24.10
N ALA A 15 2.22 51.85 25.16
CA ALA A 15 1.07 52.21 25.99
C ALA A 15 1.38 53.35 27.00
N PHE A 16 2.65 53.68 27.25
CA PHE A 16 3.15 54.53 28.34
C PHE A 16 3.84 55.82 27.88
N ALA A 17 3.31 56.45 26.83
CA ALA A 17 3.44 57.89 26.52
C ALA A 17 4.85 58.44 26.22
N ASN A 18 5.87 57.59 26.08
CA ASN A 18 7.21 58.00 25.67
C ASN A 18 7.34 57.88 24.14
N ASP A 19 7.49 59.01 23.46
CA ASP A 19 7.67 59.09 22.00
C ASP A 19 9.09 58.63 21.61
N ILE A 20 9.19 57.46 20.97
CA ILE A 20 10.42 56.99 20.33
C ILE A 20 10.52 57.61 18.94
N GLU A 21 11.67 58.26 18.70
CA GLU A 21 12.13 58.83 17.44
C GLU A 21 11.30 60.01 16.89
N THR A 22 12.01 61.09 16.51
CA THR A 22 11.40 62.37 16.11
C THR A 22 11.90 62.94 14.77
N ALA A 23 12.83 62.28 14.06
CA ALA A 23 13.26 62.69 12.72
C ALA A 23 14.02 61.60 11.94
N HIS A 24 13.84 61.56 10.61
CA HIS A 24 14.66 60.77 9.67
C HIS A 24 15.27 61.64 8.56
N ASN A 25 16.47 61.22 8.16
CA ASN A 25 17.48 61.78 7.27
C ASN A 25 17.62 61.07 5.87
N GLY A 26 16.75 61.38 4.88
CA GLY A 26 16.94 61.02 3.45
C GLY A 26 16.23 59.71 3.00
N ASN A 27 15.67 59.50 1.79
CA ASN A 27 15.56 60.31 0.57
C ASN A 27 14.10 60.30 0.00
N THR A 28 13.83 60.87 -1.19
CA THR A 28 12.48 60.87 -1.84
C THR A 28 12.15 59.59 -2.62
N GLY A 29 11.01 58.95 -2.33
CA GLY A 29 10.50 57.80 -3.08
C GLY A 29 9.41 57.03 -2.33
N LEU A 30 8.89 55.97 -2.95
CA LEU A 30 8.06 54.95 -2.31
C LEU A 30 8.86 54.34 -1.15
N VAL A 31 8.30 54.33 0.07
CA VAL A 31 9.04 53.86 1.26
C VAL A 31 8.82 52.36 1.42
N THR A 32 9.87 51.58 1.13
CA THR A 32 9.88 50.11 1.20
C THR A 32 11.23 49.63 1.75
N GLY A 33 11.22 48.62 2.61
CA GLY A 33 12.42 48.06 3.26
C GLY A 33 12.40 48.26 4.78
N ASP A 34 13.38 47.69 5.46
CA ASP A 34 13.54 47.76 6.91
C ASP A 34 14.25 49.05 7.35
N TRP A 35 13.81 49.61 8.47
CA TRP A 35 14.32 50.87 9.01
C TRP A 35 14.64 50.71 10.49
N HIS A 36 15.86 51.11 10.88
CA HIS A 36 16.30 51.07 12.27
C HIS A 36 16.26 52.47 12.86
N PRO A 37 15.73 52.63 14.09
CA PRO A 37 15.77 53.91 14.79
C PRO A 37 17.19 54.44 15.00
N SER A 38 17.30 55.76 15.09
CA SER A 38 18.54 56.46 15.41
C SER A 38 19.16 55.91 16.70
N PRO A 39 20.49 55.64 16.75
CA PRO A 39 21.12 55.05 17.93
C PRO A 39 20.82 55.82 19.22
N GLY A 40 20.28 55.13 20.22
CA GLY A 40 19.84 55.70 21.50
C GLY A 40 18.41 56.24 21.53
N ALA A 41 17.66 56.23 20.41
CA ALA A 41 16.23 56.60 20.40
C ALA A 41 15.35 55.63 21.22
N LEU A 42 15.82 54.38 21.41
CA LEU A 42 15.18 53.33 22.20
C LEU A 42 15.71 53.25 23.64
N ALA A 43 16.60 54.15 24.08
CA ALA A 43 17.25 54.03 25.39
C ALA A 43 16.27 54.13 26.58
N ASP A 44 15.12 54.79 26.41
CA ASP A 44 14.05 54.83 27.40
C ASP A 44 13.30 53.49 27.56
N PHE A 45 13.63 52.49 26.74
CA PHE A 45 13.07 51.13 26.73
C PHE A 45 14.12 50.06 27.11
N ASP A 46 15.35 50.46 27.45
CA ASP A 46 16.42 49.56 27.87
C ASP A 46 16.04 48.86 29.20
N GLY A 47 15.57 47.61 29.10
CA GLY A 47 15.17 46.78 30.24
C GLY A 47 13.66 46.53 30.38
N GLU A 48 12.84 47.10 29.49
CA GLU A 48 11.39 46.84 29.43
C GLU A 48 11.05 45.60 28.58
N MET A 49 9.84 45.06 28.73
CA MET A 49 9.40 43.86 27.99
C MET A 49 9.08 44.15 26.52
N THR A 50 9.52 43.27 25.62
CA THR A 50 9.23 43.35 24.17
C THR A 50 7.77 43.06 23.82
N LEU A 51 7.07 42.27 24.66
CA LEU A 51 5.66 41.94 24.54
C LEU A 51 4.77 43.13 24.94
N GLY A 52 4.21 43.83 23.96
CA GLY A 52 3.36 44.99 24.18
C GLY A 52 2.51 45.40 22.98
N THR A 53 1.55 46.30 23.19
CA THR A 53 0.78 46.92 22.09
C THR A 53 1.52 48.16 21.58
N TRP A 54 2.15 48.02 20.42
CA TRP A 54 2.89 49.10 19.75
C TRP A 54 1.96 49.96 18.87
N ARG A 55 2.22 51.27 18.82
CA ARG A 55 1.48 52.22 17.98
C ARG A 55 2.42 52.95 17.03
N LEU A 56 2.20 52.73 15.74
CA LEU A 56 2.77 53.56 14.68
C LEU A 56 1.87 54.79 14.48
N ASN A 57 2.39 55.99 14.78
CA ASN A 57 1.74 57.24 14.40
C ASN A 57 2.43 57.82 13.17
N VAL A 58 1.64 58.18 12.16
CA VAL A 58 2.12 58.75 10.89
C VAL A 58 1.38 60.05 10.63
N SER A 59 2.13 61.13 10.46
CA SER A 59 1.58 62.46 10.20
C SER A 59 2.29 63.17 9.05
N ASP A 60 1.50 63.92 8.28
CA ASP A 60 2.00 64.90 7.32
C ASP A 60 1.97 66.29 7.99
N ALA A 61 3.15 66.89 8.15
CA ALA A 61 3.29 68.23 8.72
C ALA A 61 2.94 69.37 7.74
N VAL A 62 2.65 69.06 6.48
CA VAL A 62 2.33 70.04 5.42
C VAL A 62 1.08 69.59 4.65
N GLY A 63 -0.09 69.68 5.31
CA GLY A 63 -1.40 69.12 4.90
C GLY A 63 -1.93 69.47 3.50
N SER A 64 -1.25 68.99 2.48
CA SER A 64 -1.55 69.04 1.04
C SER A 64 -1.04 67.79 0.32
N ASP A 65 -0.22 66.95 0.97
CA ASP A 65 0.11 65.62 0.50
C ASP A 65 -0.96 64.61 0.95
N ILE A 66 -1.12 63.53 0.19
CA ILE A 66 -2.03 62.41 0.52
C ILE A 66 -1.32 61.07 0.31
N GLY A 67 -1.51 60.13 1.23
CA GLY A 67 -0.90 58.81 1.19
C GLY A 67 -1.70 57.77 1.96
N GLN A 68 -1.39 56.49 1.75
CA GLN A 68 -1.98 55.36 2.46
C GLN A 68 -0.87 54.42 2.93
N ILE A 69 -0.95 53.96 4.18
CA ILE A 69 -0.12 52.87 4.70
C ILE A 69 -0.73 51.56 4.15
N GLN A 70 0.04 50.80 3.36
CA GLN A 70 -0.43 49.51 2.83
C GLN A 70 -0.18 48.36 3.81
N ALA A 71 0.99 48.35 4.45
CA ALA A 71 1.36 47.43 5.52
C ALA A 71 2.44 48.10 6.39
N TRP A 72 2.58 47.63 7.63
CA TRP A 72 3.71 47.92 8.49
C TRP A 72 3.93 46.73 9.45
N GLY A 73 5.16 46.60 9.94
CA GLY A 73 5.54 45.66 10.99
C GLY A 73 6.64 46.28 11.84
N LEU A 74 6.86 45.75 13.03
CA LEU A 74 7.93 46.14 13.93
C LEU A 74 8.74 44.90 14.31
N HIS A 75 9.99 44.84 13.88
CA HIS A 75 10.91 43.77 14.24
C HIS A 75 11.82 44.25 15.37
N LEU A 76 11.65 43.67 16.57
CA LEU A 76 12.44 44.00 17.76
C LEU A 76 13.54 42.96 17.95
N VAL A 77 14.79 43.36 17.73
CA VAL A 77 15.96 42.48 17.94
C VAL A 77 16.67 42.92 19.21
N THR A 78 16.63 42.10 20.26
CA THR A 78 17.32 42.35 21.52
C THR A 78 18.80 41.97 21.39
N SER A 79 19.70 42.95 21.29
CA SER A 79 21.14 42.70 21.25
C SER A 79 21.67 42.28 22.63
N GLY A 80 21.46 41.03 23.03
CA GLY A 80 21.81 40.58 24.38
C GLY A 80 21.66 39.10 24.71
N VAL A 81 21.08 38.28 23.83
CA VAL A 81 21.10 36.81 23.94
C VAL A 81 21.93 36.27 22.78
N ALA A 82 22.63 35.15 22.99
CA ALA A 82 23.38 34.50 21.92
C ALA A 82 22.41 34.08 20.81
N SER A 83 22.84 34.18 19.54
CA SER A 83 22.07 33.65 18.43
C SER A 83 22.06 32.12 18.52
N ASN A 84 20.91 31.59 18.92
CA ASN A 84 20.51 30.22 18.64
C ASN A 84 20.16 30.17 17.13
N ASP A 85 21.21 30.05 16.31
CA ASP A 85 21.22 29.66 14.89
C ASP A 85 22.33 28.60 14.81
N CYS A 86 21.98 27.39 15.20
CA CYS A 86 22.90 26.30 15.49
C CYS A 86 23.35 25.54 14.25
N ASN A 87 22.55 25.58 13.19
CA ASN A 87 22.81 24.99 11.88
C ASN A 87 23.51 25.98 10.91
N GLU A 88 23.73 27.23 11.34
CA GLU A 88 24.30 28.35 10.58
C GLU A 88 23.55 28.66 9.26
N ASN A 89 22.24 28.38 9.21
CA ASN A 89 21.44 28.56 7.99
C ASN A 89 20.93 30.01 7.80
N GLY A 90 21.02 30.85 8.85
CA GLY A 90 20.55 32.25 8.86
C GLY A 90 19.10 32.46 9.33
N ILE A 91 18.44 31.40 9.78
CA ILE A 91 17.16 31.36 10.50
C ILE A 91 17.49 31.00 11.95
N LEU A 92 16.70 31.51 12.91
CA LEU A 92 16.89 31.14 14.31
C LEU A 92 16.29 29.76 14.58
N ASP A 93 16.90 29.01 15.48
CA ASP A 93 16.46 27.72 16.02
C ASP A 93 14.95 27.70 16.33
N GLU A 94 14.45 28.71 17.07
CA GLU A 94 13.03 28.86 17.41
C GLU A 94 12.12 29.06 16.18
N CYS A 95 12.64 29.63 15.10
CA CYS A 95 11.92 29.84 13.84
C CYS A 95 11.98 28.61 12.93
N ASP A 96 13.06 27.84 12.95
CA ASP A 96 13.16 26.56 12.24
C ASP A 96 12.20 25.52 12.87
N ILE A 97 12.14 25.46 14.20
CA ILE A 97 11.17 24.64 14.95
C ILE A 97 9.74 25.12 14.66
N ALA A 98 9.45 26.43 14.82
CA ALA A 98 8.08 26.96 14.65
C ALA A 98 7.58 26.95 13.19
N SER A 99 8.47 26.80 12.21
CA SER A 99 8.10 26.59 10.80
C SER A 99 7.97 25.12 10.40
N GLY A 100 8.35 24.19 11.28
CA GLY A 100 8.33 22.75 11.00
C GLY A 100 9.46 22.28 10.07
N ASN A 101 10.53 23.06 9.91
CA ASN A 101 11.71 22.67 9.14
C ASN A 101 12.67 21.79 9.96
N GLU A 102 12.66 21.95 11.28
CA GLU A 102 13.45 21.18 12.25
C GLU A 102 12.54 20.72 13.41
N THR A 103 12.96 19.72 14.17
CA THR A 103 12.25 19.21 15.35
C THR A 103 12.93 19.64 16.64
N ASP A 104 12.16 19.76 17.73
CA ASP A 104 12.65 19.90 19.11
C ASP A 104 11.81 18.99 20.00
N ILE A 105 12.17 17.70 20.04
CA ILE A 105 11.39 16.66 20.73
C ILE A 105 11.39 16.86 22.25
N ASN A 106 12.35 17.60 22.77
CA ASN A 106 12.57 17.77 24.20
C ASN A 106 12.12 19.15 24.75
N ASP A 107 11.47 19.97 23.90
CA ASP A 107 10.91 21.29 24.21
C ASP A 107 11.94 22.27 24.84
N ASN A 108 13.22 22.20 24.45
CA ASN A 108 14.27 23.03 25.05
C ASN A 108 14.60 24.33 24.29
N GLY A 109 14.08 24.49 23.07
CA GLY A 109 14.29 25.62 22.18
C GLY A 109 15.52 25.50 21.26
N VAL A 110 16.00 24.29 21.00
CA VAL A 110 17.12 23.99 20.10
C VAL A 110 16.74 22.81 19.18
N PRO A 111 16.92 22.91 17.85
CA PRO A 111 16.78 21.80 16.93
C PRO A 111 17.52 20.54 17.37
N ASP A 112 16.83 19.40 17.40
CA ASP A 112 17.40 18.09 17.73
C ASP A 112 18.67 17.84 16.88
N SER A 113 18.60 18.18 15.59
CA SER A 113 19.69 18.07 14.60
C SER A 113 20.99 18.78 15.03
N CYS A 114 20.88 19.85 15.80
CA CYS A 114 22.01 20.61 16.36
C CYS A 114 22.51 20.08 17.70
N GLU A 115 21.64 19.45 18.48
CA GLU A 115 22.03 18.72 19.69
C GLU A 115 22.73 17.38 19.36
N GLY A 116 22.74 16.99 18.08
CA GLY A 116 23.13 15.64 17.65
C GLY A 116 22.09 14.58 18.06
N LEU A 117 20.91 15.03 18.45
CA LEU A 117 19.72 14.21 18.58
C LEU A 117 19.16 14.04 17.17
N ASP A 118 19.20 12.82 16.68
CA ASP A 118 18.38 12.48 15.52
C ASP A 118 16.92 12.49 16.01
N PRO A 119 15.94 13.15 15.34
CA PRO A 119 14.52 13.05 15.69
C PRO A 119 14.01 11.61 15.83
N TYR A 120 14.75 10.65 15.28
CA TYR A 120 14.45 9.23 15.30
C TYR A 120 15.26 8.42 16.34
N ASN A 121 16.17 9.07 17.09
CA ASN A 121 16.92 8.52 18.23
C ASN A 121 16.26 8.85 19.59
N TRP A 122 14.96 8.60 19.70
CA TRP A 122 14.20 8.82 20.94
C TRP A 122 14.08 7.55 21.79
N GLU A 123 13.95 7.71 23.11
CA GLU A 123 13.46 6.69 24.03
C GLU A 123 12.30 7.25 24.85
N SER A 124 11.38 6.37 25.23
CA SER A 124 10.14 6.70 25.96
C SER A 124 10.02 5.88 27.25
N THR A 125 8.81 5.61 27.77
CA THR A 125 8.69 4.69 28.91
C THR A 125 8.89 3.24 28.45
N TYR A 126 8.16 2.83 27.42
CA TYR A 126 8.08 1.45 26.95
C TYR A 126 8.69 1.20 25.57
N PHE A 127 8.96 2.24 24.78
CA PHE A 127 9.48 2.14 23.42
C PHE A 127 10.82 2.88 23.22
N SER A 128 11.57 2.49 22.19
CA SER A 128 12.69 3.26 21.64
C SER A 128 12.57 3.30 20.11
N GLY A 129 12.99 4.41 19.49
CA GLY A 129 12.90 4.63 18.04
C GLY A 129 13.83 3.77 17.20
N ALA A 130 13.48 3.61 15.92
CA ALA A 130 14.18 2.74 14.98
C ALA A 130 15.64 3.13 14.73
N ASN A 131 16.02 4.41 14.83
CA ASN A 131 17.41 4.82 14.55
C ASN A 131 18.38 4.39 15.67
N ASN A 132 17.88 4.19 16.89
CA ASN A 132 18.64 3.51 17.94
C ASN A 132 19.00 2.07 17.52
N CYS A 133 18.07 1.36 16.86
CA CYS A 133 18.35 0.03 16.27
C CYS A 133 19.26 0.10 15.03
N ARG A 134 19.09 1.10 14.15
CA ARG A 134 19.87 1.35 12.91
C ARG A 134 21.38 1.29 13.14
N THR A 135 21.85 1.82 14.27
CA THR A 135 23.27 1.83 14.68
C THR A 135 23.96 0.46 14.56
N CYS A 136 23.21 -0.63 14.77
CA CYS A 136 23.70 -2.01 14.66
C CYS A 136 23.01 -2.81 13.55
N HIS A 137 21.77 -2.46 13.20
CA HIS A 137 20.89 -3.21 12.30
C HIS A 137 20.74 -2.60 10.89
N ASN A 138 21.71 -1.78 10.48
CA ASN A 138 21.84 -1.23 9.14
C ASN A 138 23.13 -1.70 8.45
N ALA A 139 23.19 -1.66 7.12
CA ALA A 139 24.41 -1.98 6.37
C ALA A 139 25.47 -0.88 6.44
N SER A 140 26.72 -1.28 6.70
CA SER A 140 27.91 -0.42 6.58
C SER A 140 28.50 -0.47 5.17
N PRO A 141 28.70 0.68 4.49
CA PRO A 141 29.42 0.73 3.22
C PRO A 141 30.81 0.09 3.31
N GLY A 142 31.05 -0.96 2.51
CA GLY A 142 32.34 -1.64 2.40
C GLY A 142 32.58 -2.83 3.34
N GLU A 143 31.69 -3.11 4.31
CA GLU A 143 31.84 -4.30 5.18
C GLU A 143 31.24 -5.58 4.55
N GLY A 144 30.31 -5.44 3.59
CA GLY A 144 29.61 -6.57 2.96
C GLY A 144 28.62 -7.31 3.88
N ILE A 145 28.46 -6.81 5.12
CA ILE A 145 27.45 -7.25 6.07
C ILE A 145 26.06 -6.86 5.53
N TYR A 146 25.07 -7.73 5.70
CA TYR A 146 23.71 -7.66 5.13
C TYR A 146 23.58 -7.76 3.60
N PHE A 147 24.67 -7.81 2.83
CA PHE A 147 24.56 -7.91 1.37
C PHE A 147 24.32 -9.34 0.88
N VAL A 148 23.16 -9.58 0.27
CA VAL A 148 22.78 -10.84 -0.40
C VAL A 148 22.72 -10.58 -1.90
N ASN A 149 23.55 -11.29 -2.67
CA ASN A 149 23.67 -11.11 -4.13
C ASN A 149 23.94 -9.66 -4.62
N GLY A 150 24.43 -8.78 -3.74
CA GLY A 150 24.66 -7.35 -4.04
C GLY A 150 23.52 -6.41 -3.66
N GLU A 151 22.40 -6.94 -3.17
CA GLU A 151 21.31 -6.19 -2.54
C GLU A 151 21.58 -6.02 -1.05
N ASP A 152 21.31 -4.83 -0.49
CA ASP A 152 21.24 -4.66 0.97
C ASP A 152 19.98 -5.36 1.52
N THR A 153 20.14 -6.16 2.57
CA THR A 153 19.05 -6.85 3.26
C THR A 153 19.01 -6.55 4.76
N SER A 154 19.56 -5.41 5.17
CA SER A 154 19.57 -5.00 6.58
C SER A 154 18.14 -4.74 7.08
N PRO A 155 17.80 -5.14 8.32
CA PRO A 155 16.44 -4.94 8.83
C PRO A 155 15.96 -3.50 8.75
N TYR A 156 16.83 -2.52 9.03
CA TYR A 156 16.46 -1.11 9.00
C TYR A 156 16.18 -0.60 7.58
N SER A 157 17.10 -0.79 6.63
CA SER A 157 16.96 -0.27 5.25
C SER A 157 15.87 -0.97 4.45
N LEU A 158 15.47 -2.18 4.83
CA LEU A 158 14.26 -2.83 4.30
C LEU A 158 12.97 -2.29 4.94
N TRP A 159 12.98 -1.99 6.24
CA TRP A 159 11.81 -1.50 6.97
C TRP A 159 11.43 -0.06 6.62
N GLU A 160 12.39 0.85 6.46
CA GLU A 160 12.14 2.31 6.33
C GLU A 160 11.20 2.68 5.16
N ALA A 161 11.26 1.93 4.05
CA ALA A 161 10.40 2.13 2.87
C ALA A 161 9.09 1.32 2.93
N SER A 162 8.92 0.44 3.91
CA SER A 162 7.73 -0.41 4.03
C SER A 162 6.48 0.37 4.43
N MET A 163 5.30 -0.16 4.11
CA MET A 163 4.04 0.37 4.62
C MET A 163 3.93 0.27 6.16
N MET A 164 4.79 -0.50 6.84
CA MET A 164 4.84 -0.58 8.30
C MET A 164 5.46 0.70 8.90
N ALA A 165 6.64 1.10 8.43
CA ALA A 165 7.30 2.36 8.81
C ALA A 165 6.49 3.61 8.43
N ASN A 166 5.68 3.49 7.38
CA ASN A 166 4.87 4.58 6.84
C ASN A 166 3.38 4.47 7.19
N ALA A 167 2.99 3.57 8.11
CA ALA A 167 1.58 3.32 8.45
C ALA A 167 0.85 4.57 8.98
N ALA A 168 1.54 5.44 9.73
CA ALA A 168 1.03 6.72 10.21
C ALA A 168 1.27 7.90 9.23
N ARG A 169 2.10 7.70 8.20
CA ARG A 169 2.40 8.68 7.14
C ARG A 169 1.52 8.52 5.91
N ASP A 170 0.94 7.34 5.71
CA ASP A 170 0.09 7.01 4.57
C ASP A 170 -1.04 8.05 4.37
N PRO A 171 -0.99 8.86 3.30
CA PRO A 171 -1.97 9.91 3.08
C PRO A 171 -3.35 9.34 2.74
N TYR A 172 -3.43 8.15 2.15
CA TYR A 172 -4.72 7.47 1.96
C TYR A 172 -5.32 7.07 3.31
N TRP A 173 -4.51 6.55 4.24
CA TRP A 173 -4.98 6.24 5.59
C TRP A 173 -5.46 7.50 6.32
N LYS A 174 -4.67 8.58 6.35
CA LYS A 174 -5.09 9.85 6.99
C LYS A 174 -6.40 10.40 6.41
N ALA A 175 -6.48 10.46 5.08
CA ALA A 175 -7.70 10.86 4.37
C ALA A 175 -8.88 9.94 4.68
N LYS A 176 -8.64 8.64 4.85
CA LYS A 176 -9.65 7.66 5.23
C LYS A 176 -10.15 7.86 6.66
N VAL A 177 -9.28 8.12 7.63
CA VAL A 177 -9.69 8.47 9.00
C VAL A 177 -10.54 9.74 9.01
N GLY A 178 -10.06 10.83 8.38
CA GLY A 178 -10.82 12.07 8.25
C GLY A 178 -12.16 11.89 7.53
N PHE A 179 -12.22 10.98 6.54
CA PHE A 179 -13.46 10.61 5.88
C PHE A 179 -14.42 9.90 6.84
N GLU A 180 -14.01 8.84 7.54
CA GLU A 180 -14.87 8.12 8.49
C GLU A 180 -15.40 9.05 9.59
N VAL A 181 -14.56 9.95 10.14
CA VAL A 181 -14.96 10.99 11.09
C VAL A 181 -16.03 11.92 10.48
N SER A 182 -15.86 12.36 9.23
CA SER A 182 -16.83 13.22 8.55
C SER A 182 -18.20 12.56 8.29
N GLN A 183 -18.28 11.23 8.26
CA GLN A 183 -19.52 10.48 8.03
C GLN A 183 -20.29 10.17 9.33
N MET A 184 -19.74 10.50 10.50
CA MET A 184 -20.32 10.18 11.81
C MET A 184 -20.68 11.45 12.61
N PRO A 185 -21.55 11.35 13.64
CA PRO A 185 -21.78 12.48 14.55
C PRO A 185 -20.47 12.90 15.25
N PRO A 186 -20.18 14.20 15.44
CA PRO A 186 -18.87 14.67 15.94
C PRO A 186 -18.42 14.08 17.28
N ALA A 187 -19.35 13.59 18.11
CA ALA A 187 -19.04 12.92 19.38
C ALA A 187 -18.34 11.56 19.23
N PHE A 188 -18.19 11.04 18.01
CA PHE A 188 -17.47 9.80 17.72
C PHE A 188 -16.02 10.02 17.24
N ALA A 189 -15.59 11.25 16.93
CA ALA A 189 -14.29 11.54 16.33
C ALA A 189 -13.12 10.88 17.10
N ASP A 190 -12.97 11.23 18.37
CA ASP A 190 -12.02 10.66 19.34
C ASP A 190 -11.99 9.12 19.32
N ALA A 191 -13.15 8.47 19.27
CA ALA A 191 -13.25 7.01 19.29
C ALA A 191 -12.80 6.38 17.96
N ILE A 192 -13.14 6.99 16.83
CA ILE A 192 -12.75 6.57 15.49
C ILE A 192 -11.23 6.67 15.34
N GLU A 193 -10.68 7.83 15.65
CA GLU A 193 -9.24 8.10 15.56
C GLU A 193 -8.44 7.16 16.46
N ASN A 194 -8.89 6.93 17.70
CA ASN A 194 -8.29 5.97 18.62
C ASN A 194 -8.33 4.51 18.12
N THR A 195 -9.42 4.09 17.47
CA THR A 195 -9.48 2.75 16.85
C THR A 195 -8.50 2.65 15.68
N CYS A 196 -8.39 3.68 14.83
CA CYS A 196 -7.48 3.67 13.69
C CYS A 196 -6.00 3.70 14.10
N THR A 197 -5.64 4.50 15.12
CA THR A 197 -4.26 4.60 15.63
C THR A 197 -3.78 3.34 16.34
N THR A 198 -4.68 2.49 16.85
CA THR A 198 -4.33 1.19 17.48
C THR A 198 -3.44 0.33 16.57
N CYS A 199 -3.68 0.34 15.25
CA CYS A 199 -2.90 -0.44 14.28
C CYS A 199 -1.89 0.39 13.46
N HIS A 200 -2.18 1.67 13.20
CA HIS A 200 -1.36 2.53 12.33
C HIS A 200 -0.33 3.39 13.06
N ALA A 201 -0.58 3.76 14.32
CA ALA A 201 0.34 4.48 15.21
C ALA A 201 0.53 3.74 16.55
N PRO A 202 0.78 2.41 16.53
CA PRO A 202 0.57 1.53 17.67
C PRO A 202 1.46 1.81 18.89
N MET A 203 2.68 2.34 18.71
CA MET A 203 3.57 2.64 19.85
C MET A 203 3.08 3.83 20.68
N GLY A 204 2.69 4.93 20.01
CA GLY A 204 2.10 6.10 20.67
C GLY A 204 0.80 5.74 21.39
N HIS A 205 -0.13 5.09 20.66
CA HIS A 205 -1.40 4.60 21.22
C HIS A 205 -1.20 3.67 22.43
N THR A 206 -0.34 2.67 22.32
CA THR A 206 -0.13 1.69 23.41
C THR A 206 0.52 2.32 24.64
N GLU A 207 1.47 3.24 24.47
CA GLU A 207 2.05 3.95 25.62
C GLU A 207 1.02 4.85 26.30
N ASN A 208 0.23 5.61 25.54
CA ASN A 208 -0.86 6.45 26.05
C ASN A 208 -1.88 5.65 26.89
N MET A 209 -2.22 4.44 26.43
CA MET A 209 -3.08 3.51 27.16
C MET A 209 -2.44 2.97 28.45
N LEU A 210 -1.13 2.68 28.43
CA LEU A 210 -0.40 2.13 29.58
C LEU A 210 -0.09 3.18 30.67
N LEU A 211 0.12 4.43 30.27
CA LEU A 211 0.29 5.56 31.20
C LEU A 211 -1.03 6.00 31.84
N GLY A 212 -2.16 5.67 31.20
CA GLY A 212 -3.52 5.91 31.71
C GLY A 212 -4.16 7.20 31.19
N ASP A 213 -3.57 7.82 30.17
CA ASP A 213 -4.07 9.03 29.52
C ASP A 213 -5.31 8.75 28.66
N GLY A 214 -5.44 7.51 28.17
CA GLY A 214 -6.66 6.99 27.57
C GLY A 214 -6.70 7.15 26.06
N VAL A 215 -7.56 8.05 25.56
CA VAL A 215 -7.78 8.25 24.11
C VAL A 215 -6.50 8.76 23.43
N TYR A 216 -6.19 8.25 22.25
CA TYR A 216 -5.07 8.70 21.41
C TYR A 216 -5.57 9.08 20.00
N THR A 217 -5.63 10.39 19.74
CA THR A 217 -6.25 11.01 18.55
C THR A 217 -5.24 11.28 17.42
N MET A 218 -5.72 11.76 16.27
CA MET A 218 -4.87 12.28 15.21
C MET A 218 -4.13 13.56 15.61
N ALA A 219 -4.70 14.34 16.54
CA ALA A 219 -4.02 15.51 17.11
C ALA A 219 -2.84 15.08 18.00
N ASP A 220 -3.01 14.05 18.83
CA ASP A 220 -1.92 13.51 19.65
C ASP A 220 -0.81 12.91 18.76
N LEU A 221 -1.20 12.15 17.73
CA LEU A 221 -0.28 11.64 16.70
C LEU A 221 0.54 12.75 16.01
N SER A 222 -0.06 13.91 15.76
CA SER A 222 0.65 15.03 15.11
C SER A 222 1.79 15.60 15.95
N LEU A 223 1.82 15.32 17.26
CA LEU A 223 2.84 15.78 18.22
C LEU A 223 3.70 14.64 18.79
N ASP A 224 3.33 13.37 18.58
CA ASP A 224 4.01 12.21 19.17
C ASP A 224 4.86 11.43 18.16
N VAL A 225 6.18 11.60 18.24
CA VAL A 225 7.17 10.87 17.42
C VAL A 225 7.04 9.35 17.52
N LYS A 226 6.57 8.81 18.65
CA LYS A 226 6.33 7.37 18.83
C LYS A 226 5.26 6.85 17.88
N GLY A 227 4.17 7.61 17.74
CA GLY A 227 3.09 7.29 16.81
C GLY A 227 3.47 7.54 15.37
N GLN A 228 4.20 8.63 15.10
CA GLN A 228 4.65 8.97 13.75
C GLN A 228 5.56 7.90 13.14
N GLU A 229 6.35 7.18 13.93
CA GLU A 229 7.19 6.07 13.47
C GLU A 229 6.38 4.83 13.00
N GLY A 230 5.06 4.82 13.20
CA GLY A 230 4.17 3.78 12.70
C GLY A 230 4.40 2.42 13.36
N VAL A 231 4.42 1.36 12.55
CA VAL A 231 4.66 -0.02 13.00
C VAL A 231 6.17 -0.29 12.99
N SER A 232 6.83 -0.02 14.11
CA SER A 232 8.30 -0.06 14.24
C SER A 232 8.85 -1.28 15.00
N CYS A 233 10.18 -1.40 15.01
CA CYS A 233 10.96 -2.50 15.58
C CYS A 233 10.54 -2.83 17.02
N THR A 234 10.49 -1.82 17.91
CA THR A 234 10.23 -2.04 19.33
C THR A 234 8.78 -2.38 19.63
N LEU A 235 7.84 -2.12 18.72
CA LEU A 235 6.50 -2.72 18.81
C LEU A 235 6.56 -4.22 18.57
N CYS A 236 6.88 -4.63 17.34
CA CYS A 236 6.79 -6.01 16.89
C CYS A 236 7.66 -6.94 17.74
N HIS A 237 8.87 -6.50 18.11
CA HIS A 237 9.76 -7.30 18.93
C HIS A 237 9.40 -7.31 20.43
N GLN A 238 8.58 -6.40 20.96
CA GLN A 238 8.06 -6.52 22.33
C GLN A 238 6.77 -7.36 22.45
N GLN A 239 6.12 -7.71 21.34
CA GLN A 239 4.86 -8.47 21.39
C GLN A 239 5.06 -9.85 22.03
N THR A 240 4.27 -10.14 23.06
CA THR A 240 4.14 -11.49 23.62
C THR A 240 3.24 -12.31 22.71
N GLN A 241 3.71 -13.47 22.27
CA GLN A 241 3.07 -14.26 21.21
C GLN A 241 1.69 -14.80 21.62
N GLY A 242 0.69 -14.56 20.78
CA GLY A 242 -0.67 -15.10 20.91
C GLY A 242 -1.44 -14.96 19.59
N SER A 243 -2.46 -15.79 19.40
CA SER A 243 -3.36 -15.71 18.23
C SER A 243 -4.84 -15.92 18.60
N ASP A 244 -5.14 -15.92 19.90
CA ASP A 244 -6.50 -16.07 20.41
C ASP A 244 -7.38 -14.87 20.04
N PRO A 245 -8.71 -15.04 19.91
CA PRO A 245 -9.64 -13.97 19.53
C PRO A 245 -9.58 -12.70 20.38
N GLY A 246 -9.08 -12.77 21.62
CA GLY A 246 -8.87 -11.61 22.48
C GLY A 246 -7.65 -10.75 22.13
N THR A 247 -6.81 -11.15 21.18
CA THR A 247 -5.64 -10.39 20.70
C THR A 247 -5.85 -9.69 19.36
N TRP A 248 -6.96 -9.99 18.69
CA TRP A 248 -7.35 -9.45 17.38
C TRP A 248 -7.76 -7.97 17.47
N SER A 249 -7.97 -7.31 16.32
CA SER A 249 -8.32 -5.88 16.23
C SER A 249 -7.40 -4.96 17.05
N GLY A 250 -6.09 -5.19 16.97
CA GLY A 250 -5.07 -4.36 17.63
C GLY A 250 -4.86 -4.64 19.13
N ASN A 251 -5.52 -5.65 19.72
CA ASN A 251 -5.37 -6.01 21.13
C ASN A 251 -4.09 -6.84 21.41
N PHE A 252 -2.97 -6.49 20.79
CA PHE A 252 -1.68 -7.13 21.08
C PHE A 252 -1.21 -6.81 22.51
N ASN A 253 -0.43 -7.72 23.09
CA ASN A 253 0.17 -7.54 24.41
C ASN A 253 1.68 -7.31 24.24
N ILE A 254 2.21 -6.22 24.80
CA ILE A 254 3.66 -5.95 24.83
C ILE A 254 4.28 -6.32 26.19
N ASN A 255 5.57 -6.66 26.20
CA ASN A 255 6.31 -6.83 27.44
C ASN A 255 6.87 -5.50 27.95
N THR A 256 6.28 -4.96 29.00
CA THR A 256 6.67 -3.68 29.63
C THR A 256 7.99 -3.71 30.41
N ASN A 257 8.69 -4.84 30.50
CA ASN A 257 9.96 -4.99 31.23
C ASN A 257 11.21 -4.68 30.38
N ARG A 258 11.04 -4.04 29.21
CA ARG A 258 12.13 -3.83 28.22
C ARG A 258 12.81 -5.14 27.78
N GLU A 259 12.01 -6.17 27.52
CA GLU A 259 12.46 -7.39 26.83
C GLU A 259 12.03 -7.35 25.36
N ILE A 260 12.91 -7.74 24.44
CA ILE A 260 12.54 -7.94 23.03
C ILE A 260 12.82 -9.37 22.56
N TYR A 261 12.03 -9.85 21.60
CA TYR A 261 12.01 -11.23 21.15
C TYR A 261 12.50 -11.39 19.71
N GLY A 262 13.22 -12.49 19.45
CA GLY A 262 13.57 -12.94 18.11
C GLY A 262 14.00 -14.41 18.08
N PRO A 263 14.12 -15.04 16.91
CA PRO A 263 14.40 -16.48 16.80
C PRO A 263 15.82 -16.87 17.23
N TYR A 264 16.76 -15.92 17.25
CA TYR A 264 18.18 -16.17 17.52
C TYR A 264 18.58 -15.79 18.94
N ASN A 265 19.34 -16.67 19.60
CA ASN A 265 20.04 -16.32 20.83
C ASN A 265 21.09 -15.22 20.56
N ASN A 266 20.98 -14.09 21.27
CA ASN A 266 21.89 -12.95 21.16
C ASN A 266 23.20 -13.22 21.94
N GLN A 267 24.34 -12.95 21.30
CA GLN A 267 25.66 -13.23 21.86
C GLN A 267 26.29 -12.05 22.63
N SER A 268 25.64 -10.87 22.61
CA SER A 268 26.05 -9.71 23.39
C SER A 268 24.84 -8.95 23.99
N PRO A 269 24.06 -9.57 24.91
CA PRO A 269 22.91 -8.91 25.54
C PRO A 269 23.25 -7.58 26.24
N VAL A 270 24.46 -7.48 26.81
CA VAL A 270 24.95 -6.28 27.49
C VAL A 270 25.15 -5.11 26.53
N LEU A 271 25.58 -5.36 25.28
CA LEU A 271 25.68 -4.27 24.30
C LEU A 271 24.29 -3.73 23.99
N MET A 272 23.32 -4.61 23.72
CA MET A 272 21.97 -4.18 23.39
C MET A 272 21.30 -3.41 24.54
N GLN A 273 21.42 -3.91 25.78
CA GLN A 273 20.90 -3.22 26.96
C GLN A 273 21.55 -1.85 27.20
N ASN A 274 22.83 -1.69 26.86
CA ASN A 274 23.56 -0.42 27.05
C ASN A 274 23.36 0.58 25.90
N THR A 275 22.96 0.12 24.70
CA THR A 275 22.84 0.97 23.50
C THR A 275 21.40 1.37 23.20
N VAL A 276 20.43 0.48 23.41
CA VAL A 276 19.01 0.69 23.07
C VAL A 276 18.06 0.32 24.21
N ASN A 277 18.60 0.15 25.42
CA ASN A 277 17.82 -0.08 26.64
C ASN A 277 16.91 -1.34 26.64
N TYR A 278 17.22 -2.35 25.83
CA TYR A 278 16.47 -3.61 25.75
C TYR A 278 17.31 -4.86 26.05
N THR A 279 16.70 -5.81 26.77
CA THR A 279 17.23 -7.16 26.96
C THR A 279 16.74 -8.07 25.83
N PRO A 280 17.65 -8.62 24.99
CA PRO A 280 17.28 -9.55 23.93
C PRO A 280 17.01 -10.96 24.43
N MET A 281 15.84 -11.48 24.10
CA MET A 281 15.31 -12.78 24.51
C MET A 281 15.08 -13.67 23.29
N GLN A 282 15.55 -14.93 23.36
CA GLN A 282 15.25 -15.90 22.30
C GLN A 282 13.82 -16.41 22.44
N SER A 283 13.02 -16.25 21.38
CA SER A 283 11.68 -16.83 21.24
C SER A 283 11.60 -17.68 19.98
N PRO A 284 11.68 -19.03 20.08
CA PRO A 284 11.56 -19.93 18.93
C PRO A 284 10.19 -19.89 18.23
N GLY A 285 9.18 -19.26 18.82
CA GLY A 285 7.85 -19.06 18.22
C GLY A 285 7.70 -17.75 17.45
N PHE A 286 8.73 -16.88 17.42
CA PHE A 286 8.67 -15.57 16.78
C PHE A 286 8.59 -15.65 15.24
N GLU A 287 8.85 -16.82 14.65
CA GLU A 287 8.73 -17.08 13.20
C GLU A 287 7.31 -17.53 12.80
N GLY A 288 6.35 -17.55 13.74
CA GLY A 288 4.95 -17.85 13.50
C GLY A 288 4.10 -16.62 13.16
N SER A 289 2.86 -16.84 12.71
CA SER A 289 1.93 -15.77 12.33
C SER A 289 1.49 -14.86 13.49
N GLN A 290 1.69 -15.28 14.75
CA GLN A 290 1.16 -14.63 15.95
C GLN A 290 1.50 -13.13 16.05
N THR A 291 2.70 -12.71 15.63
CA THR A 291 3.12 -11.29 15.64
C THR A 291 2.34 -10.42 14.62
N CYS A 292 1.76 -11.05 13.59
CA CYS A 292 0.95 -10.39 12.55
C CYS A 292 -0.54 -10.39 12.87
N VAL A 293 -1.03 -11.45 13.52
CA VAL A 293 -2.46 -11.76 13.72
C VAL A 293 -3.23 -10.64 14.42
N SER A 294 -2.62 -9.95 15.37
CA SER A 294 -3.26 -8.89 16.16
C SER A 294 -3.78 -7.74 15.29
N CYS A 295 -2.99 -7.28 14.31
CA CYS A 295 -3.39 -6.20 13.39
C CYS A 295 -4.04 -6.73 12.11
N HIS A 296 -3.67 -7.92 11.64
CA HIS A 296 -4.19 -8.56 10.42
C HIS A 296 -5.33 -9.56 10.66
N THR A 297 -6.01 -9.44 11.79
CA THR A 297 -7.32 -10.05 12.04
C THR A 297 -8.21 -8.96 12.62
N LEU A 298 -8.74 -8.11 11.75
CA LEU A 298 -9.46 -6.89 12.10
C LEU A 298 -10.96 -7.10 11.95
N PHE A 299 -11.64 -6.97 13.08
CA PHE A 299 -13.08 -6.78 13.20
C PHE A 299 -13.35 -5.34 13.66
N THR A 300 -14.23 -4.63 12.96
CA THR A 300 -14.70 -3.28 13.29
C THR A 300 -16.19 -3.28 13.63
N ASP A 301 -16.64 -2.30 14.40
CA ASP A 301 -18.07 -2.13 14.70
C ASP A 301 -18.78 -1.49 13.50
N GLY A 302 -19.89 -2.11 13.06
CA GLY A 302 -20.73 -1.62 11.98
C GLY A 302 -21.92 -0.82 12.52
N PHE A 303 -22.01 0.46 12.15
CA PHE A 303 -22.99 1.42 12.68
C PHE A 303 -24.18 1.66 11.74
N ASP A 304 -25.37 1.86 12.33
CA ASP A 304 -26.60 2.22 11.62
C ASP A 304 -26.74 3.72 11.33
N GLY A 305 -27.79 4.13 10.60
CA GLY A 305 -28.08 5.52 10.25
C GLY A 305 -28.31 6.47 11.43
N GLN A 306 -28.31 5.96 12.67
CA GLN A 306 -28.55 6.69 13.90
C GLN A 306 -27.32 6.65 14.84
N GLY A 307 -26.24 5.97 14.46
CA GLY A 307 -25.02 5.84 15.24
C GLY A 307 -25.04 4.72 16.28
N ASN A 308 -25.93 3.72 16.15
CA ASN A 308 -25.90 2.52 16.99
C ASN A 308 -25.03 1.44 16.34
N VAL A 309 -24.25 0.71 17.12
CA VAL A 309 -23.59 -0.52 16.67
C VAL A 309 -24.64 -1.60 16.42
N VAL A 310 -24.65 -2.16 15.21
CA VAL A 310 -25.60 -3.19 14.76
C VAL A 310 -24.94 -4.46 14.22
N ALA A 311 -23.64 -4.44 13.96
CA ALA A 311 -22.86 -5.61 13.54
C ALA A 311 -21.41 -5.52 14.04
N SER A 312 -20.72 -6.66 14.07
CA SER A 312 -19.25 -6.71 14.06
C SER A 312 -18.84 -7.22 12.68
N PHE A 313 -18.08 -6.40 11.95
CA PHE A 313 -17.75 -6.60 10.55
C PHE A 313 -16.31 -7.12 10.40
N PRO A 314 -16.08 -8.28 9.74
CA PRO A 314 -14.73 -8.78 9.47
C PRO A 314 -14.09 -8.00 8.32
N GLU A 315 -13.58 -6.82 8.63
CA GLU A 315 -12.98 -5.92 7.62
C GLU A 315 -11.79 -6.56 6.92
N GLN A 316 -10.86 -7.15 7.68
CA GLN A 316 -9.63 -7.74 7.15
C GLN A 316 -9.27 -9.00 7.95
N VAL A 317 -9.47 -10.19 7.38
CA VAL A 317 -9.25 -11.46 8.10
C VAL A 317 -8.33 -12.46 7.36
N PRO A 318 -7.19 -12.05 6.75
CA PRO A 318 -6.28 -12.95 6.03
C PRO A 318 -5.83 -14.17 6.85
N PHE A 319 -5.63 -14.01 8.18
CA PHE A 319 -5.31 -15.15 9.04
C PHE A 319 -6.44 -16.19 9.08
N LEU A 320 -7.70 -15.76 9.17
CA LEU A 320 -8.83 -16.69 9.21
C LEU A 320 -9.12 -17.30 7.83
N GLU A 321 -8.83 -16.56 6.75
CA GLU A 321 -8.84 -17.08 5.38
C GLU A 321 -7.82 -18.22 5.23
N ASN A 322 -6.62 -18.02 5.77
CA ASN A 322 -5.54 -19.02 5.82
C ASN A 322 -5.87 -20.24 6.68
N GLN A 323 -6.35 -20.03 7.90
CA GLN A 323 -6.78 -21.11 8.79
C GLN A 323 -7.97 -21.93 8.26
N ASN A 324 -8.63 -21.48 7.18
CA ASN A 324 -9.74 -22.17 6.51
C ASN A 324 -9.34 -22.84 5.18
N SER A 325 -8.04 -23.00 4.93
CA SER A 325 -7.45 -23.51 3.68
C SER A 325 -6.41 -24.63 3.94
N ASP A 326 -5.85 -25.23 2.89
CA ASP A 326 -4.72 -26.18 3.03
C ASP A 326 -3.44 -25.51 3.56
N HIS A 327 -3.38 -24.18 3.57
CA HIS A 327 -2.25 -23.38 4.06
C HIS A 327 -2.28 -23.07 5.57
N ALA A 328 -3.23 -23.61 6.34
CA ALA A 328 -3.37 -23.39 7.78
C ALA A 328 -2.16 -23.83 8.66
N GLY A 329 -1.13 -24.42 8.04
CA GLY A 329 0.16 -24.75 8.68
C GLY A 329 1.32 -23.84 8.28
N THR A 330 1.13 -22.91 7.33
CA THR A 330 2.15 -22.00 6.79
C THR A 330 2.07 -20.64 7.49
N SER A 331 3.19 -20.18 8.02
CA SER A 331 3.24 -18.90 8.75
C SER A 331 3.24 -17.68 7.82
N CYS A 332 2.73 -16.54 8.30
CA CYS A 332 2.83 -15.26 7.58
C CYS A 332 4.29 -14.88 7.28
N VAL A 333 5.22 -15.21 8.20
CA VAL A 333 6.65 -14.91 8.10
C VAL A 333 7.31 -15.71 6.96
N GLU A 334 6.86 -16.95 6.70
CA GLU A 334 7.40 -17.80 5.63
C GLU A 334 7.27 -17.14 4.25
N CYS A 335 6.17 -16.43 3.99
CA CYS A 335 5.91 -15.77 2.71
C CYS A 335 6.24 -14.27 2.70
N HIS A 336 5.86 -13.51 3.74
CA HIS A 336 5.97 -12.04 3.72
C HIS A 336 7.32 -11.52 4.24
N MET A 337 8.08 -12.33 4.99
CA MET A 337 9.41 -11.99 5.48
C MET A 337 10.47 -12.96 4.93
N LEU A 338 10.41 -13.22 3.60
CA LEU A 338 11.18 -14.25 2.89
C LEU A 338 12.58 -14.48 3.47
N GLN A 339 12.76 -15.65 4.07
CA GLN A 339 13.95 -15.96 4.85
C GLN A 339 15.15 -16.29 3.96
N SER A 340 16.24 -15.52 4.07
CA SER A 340 17.44 -15.77 3.25
C SER A 340 18.09 -17.10 3.61
N THR A 341 18.24 -17.98 2.62
CA THR A 341 18.97 -19.26 2.77
C THR A 341 20.49 -19.06 2.81
N GLN A 342 20.98 -17.90 2.35
CA GLN A 342 22.38 -17.50 2.48
C GLN A 342 22.67 -17.13 3.94
N ALA A 343 23.82 -17.57 4.45
CA ALA A 343 24.19 -17.29 5.83
C ALA A 343 24.78 -15.86 5.93
N GLN A 344 24.13 -14.97 6.68
CA GLN A 344 24.56 -13.59 6.88
C GLN A 344 24.62 -13.18 8.36
N GLN A 345 25.42 -12.18 8.70
CA GLN A 345 25.37 -11.57 10.03
C GLN A 345 24.04 -10.81 10.22
N ILE A 346 23.59 -10.70 11.47
CA ILE A 346 22.34 -10.02 11.86
C ILE A 346 22.59 -8.72 12.65
N SER A 347 23.84 -8.32 12.77
CA SER A 347 24.30 -7.05 13.35
C SER A 347 25.73 -6.76 12.88
N THR A 348 26.07 -5.48 12.69
CA THR A 348 27.45 -5.01 12.48
C THR A 348 28.25 -5.02 13.78
N LEU A 349 27.59 -4.89 14.95
CA LEU A 349 28.22 -4.80 16.26
C LEU A 349 27.74 -5.89 17.26
N PRO A 350 28.64 -6.45 18.10
CA PRO A 350 30.09 -6.32 18.00
C PRO A 350 30.63 -7.03 16.76
N GLY A 351 31.79 -6.59 16.26
CA GLY A 351 32.41 -7.25 15.09
C GLY A 351 32.74 -8.72 15.35
N GLY A 352 32.60 -9.56 14.31
CA GLY A 352 32.91 -11.00 14.37
C GLY A 352 31.76 -11.91 14.83
N LEU A 353 30.51 -11.43 14.81
CA LEU A 353 29.33 -12.28 15.04
C LEU A 353 29.21 -13.42 14.00
N PRO A 354 28.67 -14.58 14.38
CA PRO A 354 28.48 -15.69 13.45
C PRO A 354 27.28 -15.44 12.52
N ASN A 355 27.46 -15.83 11.26
CA ASN A 355 26.39 -15.79 10.26
C ASN A 355 25.23 -16.71 10.66
N ARG A 356 24.00 -16.22 10.51
CA ARG A 356 22.75 -16.95 10.67
C ARG A 356 22.15 -17.23 9.29
N ARG A 357 21.45 -18.35 9.17
CA ARG A 357 20.55 -18.64 8.04
C ARG A 357 19.13 -18.35 8.45
N PHE A 358 18.26 -18.24 7.46
CA PHE A 358 16.83 -18.02 7.62
C PHE A 358 16.49 -16.64 8.21
N VAL A 359 17.34 -15.64 7.93
CA VAL A 359 17.12 -14.26 8.39
C VAL A 359 15.97 -13.69 7.57
N GLY A 360 14.86 -13.36 8.26
CA GLY A 360 13.68 -12.78 7.63
C GLY A 360 13.94 -11.36 7.12
N ARG A 361 13.41 -11.05 5.94
CA ARG A 361 13.43 -9.70 5.37
C ARG A 361 12.37 -8.82 6.03
N HIS A 362 12.69 -7.54 6.21
CA HIS A 362 11.85 -6.58 6.94
C HIS A 362 11.15 -5.56 6.01
N ASP A 363 11.14 -5.85 4.70
CA ASP A 363 10.39 -5.09 3.68
C ASP A 363 8.90 -5.43 3.67
N VAL A 364 8.50 -6.57 4.28
CA VAL A 364 7.12 -7.00 4.56
C VAL A 364 6.19 -6.78 3.37
N VAL A 365 6.50 -7.49 2.28
CA VAL A 365 5.91 -7.26 0.96
C VAL A 365 4.42 -7.62 0.90
N GLY A 366 3.68 -6.82 0.14
CA GLY A 366 2.26 -7.01 -0.16
C GLY A 366 1.84 -6.20 -1.41
N GLY A 367 0.59 -6.30 -1.84
CA GLY A 367 0.12 -5.64 -3.08
C GLY A 367 -0.19 -4.15 -2.95
N ASN A 368 0.77 -3.30 -2.57
CA ASN A 368 0.54 -1.85 -2.38
C ASN A 368 1.37 -0.94 -3.32
N THR A 369 1.63 -1.39 -4.56
CA THR A 369 2.44 -0.70 -5.57
C THR A 369 2.07 0.78 -5.68
N MET A 370 0.80 1.07 -5.94
CA MET A 370 0.27 2.41 -6.16
C MET A 370 0.51 3.39 -4.99
N MET A 371 0.46 2.92 -3.73
CA MET A 371 0.77 3.80 -2.58
C MET A 371 2.28 3.97 -2.38
N LEU A 372 3.09 2.96 -2.71
CA LEU A 372 4.54 3.06 -2.68
C LEU A 372 5.04 4.02 -3.77
N GLU A 373 4.44 4.03 -4.95
CA GLU A 373 4.72 5.00 -6.01
C GLU A 373 4.29 6.42 -5.66
N LEU A 374 3.10 6.57 -5.05
CA LEU A 374 2.65 7.85 -4.50
C LEU A 374 3.62 8.36 -3.42
N MET A 375 4.08 7.49 -2.51
CA MET A 375 5.09 7.83 -1.52
C MET A 375 6.44 8.17 -2.17
N ALA A 376 6.89 7.44 -3.20
CA ALA A 376 8.12 7.76 -3.93
C ALA A 376 8.07 9.17 -4.54
N ALA A 377 6.93 9.57 -5.12
CA ALA A 377 6.74 10.88 -5.71
C ALA A 377 6.62 12.02 -4.67
N ASN A 378 6.25 11.72 -3.43
CA ASN A 378 5.88 12.71 -2.40
C ASN A 378 6.66 12.54 -1.07
N ALA A 379 7.76 11.78 -1.06
CA ALA A 379 8.46 11.35 0.16
C ALA A 379 8.83 12.51 1.11
N ALA A 380 9.33 13.62 0.55
CA ALA A 380 9.72 14.79 1.31
C ALA A 380 8.52 15.49 1.98
N SER A 381 7.41 15.69 1.25
CA SER A 381 6.19 16.30 1.82
C SER A 381 5.50 15.40 2.84
N LEU A 382 5.64 14.08 2.71
CA LEU A 382 5.11 13.10 3.66
C LEU A 382 6.03 12.89 4.89
N GLY A 383 7.20 13.54 4.93
CA GLY A 383 8.19 13.37 5.99
C GLY A 383 8.70 11.93 6.13
N ALA A 384 8.79 11.19 5.03
CA ALA A 384 9.16 9.78 5.03
C ALA A 384 10.64 9.57 5.38
N PHE A 385 10.95 8.49 6.10
CA PHE A 385 12.33 8.12 6.45
C PHE A 385 13.17 7.69 5.24
N ALA A 386 12.51 7.03 4.28
CA ALA A 386 13.17 6.42 3.14
C ALA A 386 13.27 7.36 1.93
N GLU A 387 14.38 7.24 1.21
CA GLU A 387 14.58 7.90 -0.08
C GLU A 387 13.57 7.39 -1.14
N PRO A 388 13.12 8.24 -2.10
CA PRO A 388 12.22 7.84 -3.19
C PRO A 388 12.60 6.55 -3.94
N ALA A 389 13.90 6.29 -4.11
CA ALA A 389 14.39 5.10 -4.79
C ALA A 389 14.12 3.79 -4.02
N ALA A 390 14.04 3.84 -2.69
CA ALA A 390 13.72 2.68 -1.86
C ALA A 390 12.23 2.32 -1.98
N PHE A 391 11.34 3.33 -2.00
CA PHE A 391 9.92 3.14 -2.29
C PHE A 391 9.68 2.52 -3.68
N GLN A 392 10.34 3.02 -4.74
CA GLN A 392 10.23 2.42 -6.07
C GLN A 392 10.73 0.97 -6.08
N THR A 393 11.87 0.69 -5.43
CA THR A 393 12.41 -0.67 -5.30
C THR A 393 11.42 -1.62 -4.62
N LEU A 394 10.66 -1.11 -3.63
CA LEU A 394 9.62 -1.89 -2.98
C LEU A 394 8.35 -2.02 -3.83
N ALA A 395 7.96 -1.01 -4.60
CA ALA A 395 6.85 -1.09 -5.56
C ALA A 395 7.10 -2.18 -6.62
N ASP A 396 8.28 -2.18 -7.24
CA ASP A 396 8.71 -3.20 -8.21
C ASP A 396 8.66 -4.61 -7.59
N ARG A 397 9.07 -4.75 -6.33
CA ARG A 397 9.02 -6.02 -5.57
C ARG A 397 7.60 -6.43 -5.20
N SER A 398 6.74 -5.47 -4.86
CA SER A 398 5.32 -5.68 -4.58
C SER A 398 4.58 -6.23 -5.80
N LEU A 399 4.85 -5.69 -7.00
CA LEU A 399 4.30 -6.23 -8.24
C LEU A 399 4.79 -7.67 -8.51
N GLN A 400 6.09 -7.91 -8.38
CA GLN A 400 6.66 -9.26 -8.52
C GLN A 400 6.07 -10.25 -7.49
N PHE A 401 5.77 -9.81 -6.28
CA PHE A 401 5.17 -10.65 -5.24
C PHE A 401 3.71 -10.99 -5.56
N VAL A 402 2.92 -10.02 -6.08
CA VAL A 402 1.56 -10.28 -6.56
C VAL A 402 1.56 -11.26 -7.74
N ALA A 403 2.50 -11.14 -8.67
CA ALA A 403 2.68 -12.06 -9.80
C ALA A 403 3.18 -13.46 -9.39
N GLN A 404 3.84 -13.60 -8.23
CA GLN A 404 4.21 -14.90 -7.66
C GLN A 404 3.04 -15.56 -6.90
N GLY A 405 2.14 -14.75 -6.32
CA GLY A 405 0.97 -15.21 -5.59
C GLY A 405 -0.24 -15.58 -6.47
N THR A 406 -0.15 -15.39 -7.78
CA THR A 406 -1.27 -15.61 -8.72
C THR A 406 -0.81 -16.32 -10.01
N GLY A 407 -1.76 -16.88 -10.75
CA GLY A 407 -1.54 -17.43 -12.08
C GLY A 407 -2.61 -16.97 -13.08
N LEU A 408 -2.24 -16.93 -14.36
CA LEU A 408 -3.17 -16.75 -15.47
C LEU A 408 -2.82 -17.74 -16.57
N SER A 409 -3.75 -18.60 -16.94
CA SER A 409 -3.59 -19.52 -18.07
C SER A 409 -4.90 -19.67 -18.83
N GLY A 410 -4.89 -20.28 -20.02
CA GLY A 410 -6.12 -20.44 -20.77
C GLY A 410 -5.94 -21.20 -22.07
N PHE A 411 -7.05 -21.51 -22.71
CA PHE A 411 -7.11 -22.20 -23.99
C PHE A 411 -8.30 -21.75 -24.82
N MET A 412 -8.16 -21.87 -26.14
CA MET A 412 -9.24 -21.61 -27.09
C MET A 412 -9.89 -22.93 -27.53
N GLU A 413 -11.21 -22.95 -27.62
CA GLU A 413 -11.99 -24.02 -28.22
C GLU A 413 -13.10 -23.47 -29.14
N GLU A 414 -13.81 -24.35 -29.84
CA GLU A 414 -14.94 -23.98 -30.70
C GLU A 414 -16.25 -24.51 -30.10
N VAL A 415 -17.16 -23.61 -29.73
CA VAL A 415 -18.48 -23.96 -29.17
C VAL A 415 -19.55 -23.43 -30.12
N ASN A 416 -20.38 -24.33 -30.65
CA ASN A 416 -21.46 -24.01 -31.59
C ASN A 416 -21.02 -23.20 -32.84
N GLY A 417 -19.77 -23.32 -33.28
CA GLY A 417 -19.21 -22.57 -34.40
C GLY A 417 -18.71 -21.17 -34.05
N GLN A 418 -18.58 -20.83 -32.77
CA GLN A 418 -17.93 -19.61 -32.29
C GLN A 418 -16.67 -19.95 -31.47
N PRO A 419 -15.62 -19.11 -31.53
CA PRO A 419 -14.47 -19.23 -30.64
C PRO A 419 -14.89 -18.98 -29.18
N MET A 420 -14.48 -19.86 -28.29
CA MET A 420 -14.61 -19.71 -26.85
C MET A 420 -13.21 -19.66 -26.24
N LEU A 421 -12.90 -18.59 -25.51
CA LEU A 421 -11.76 -18.55 -24.60
C LEU A 421 -12.20 -19.15 -23.26
N ASN A 422 -11.46 -20.12 -22.75
CA ASN A 422 -11.50 -20.50 -21.34
C ASN A 422 -10.25 -19.89 -20.68
N LEU A 423 -10.45 -19.06 -19.65
CA LEU A 423 -9.39 -18.35 -18.95
C LEU A 423 -9.41 -18.74 -17.47
N ASP A 424 -8.34 -19.37 -17.01
CA ASP A 424 -8.11 -19.83 -15.64
C ASP A 424 -7.30 -18.78 -14.87
N VAL A 425 -7.79 -18.41 -13.68
CA VAL A 425 -7.10 -17.53 -12.74
C VAL A 425 -6.82 -18.26 -11.45
N ASP A 426 -5.56 -18.44 -11.11
CA ASP A 426 -5.13 -19.20 -9.93
C ASP A 426 -4.73 -18.26 -8.77
N ASN A 427 -5.09 -18.62 -7.54
CA ASN A 427 -4.59 -18.00 -6.31
C ASN A 427 -3.65 -18.95 -5.57
N PHE A 428 -2.35 -18.62 -5.59
CA PHE A 428 -1.30 -19.36 -4.87
C PHE A 428 -1.03 -18.81 -3.47
N THR A 429 -1.78 -17.79 -3.02
CA THR A 429 -1.64 -17.26 -1.66
C THR A 429 -2.40 -18.13 -0.66
N GLY A 430 -1.95 -18.07 0.60
CA GLY A 430 -2.61 -18.76 1.70
C GLY A 430 -3.95 -18.14 2.12
N HIS A 431 -4.40 -17.03 1.54
CA HIS A 431 -5.59 -16.28 1.94
C HIS A 431 -6.43 -15.91 0.71
N LYS A 432 -7.45 -15.06 0.81
CA LYS A 432 -8.15 -14.58 -0.40
C LYS A 432 -7.21 -13.76 -1.29
N PHE A 433 -7.49 -13.71 -2.60
CA PHE A 433 -6.85 -12.74 -3.49
C PHE A 433 -7.89 -11.81 -4.15
N PRO A 434 -7.81 -10.48 -3.97
CA PRO A 434 -6.91 -9.74 -3.06
C PRO A 434 -7.44 -9.64 -1.61
N THR A 435 -6.67 -10.11 -0.62
CA THR A 435 -7.02 -9.95 0.82
C THR A 435 -6.75 -8.54 1.36
N GLY A 436 -7.09 -8.31 2.62
CA GLY A 436 -6.93 -7.03 3.34
C GLY A 436 -8.12 -6.09 3.12
N ILE A 437 -7.88 -4.79 3.29
CA ILE A 437 -8.90 -3.73 3.19
C ILE A 437 -9.77 -3.86 1.91
N PRO A 438 -11.11 -3.82 2.02
CA PRO A 438 -12.05 -4.05 0.91
C PRO A 438 -12.21 -2.85 -0.03
N VAL A 439 -11.08 -2.33 -0.51
CA VAL A 439 -10.98 -1.40 -1.66
C VAL A 439 -10.04 -1.93 -2.76
N ARG A 440 -9.36 -3.05 -2.51
CA ARG A 440 -8.49 -3.75 -3.45
C ARG A 440 -9.32 -4.52 -4.48
N ARG A 441 -8.89 -4.52 -5.75
CA ARG A 441 -9.50 -5.34 -6.79
C ARG A 441 -8.47 -5.91 -7.76
N ALA A 442 -8.84 -7.02 -8.39
CA ALA A 442 -8.20 -7.54 -9.59
C ALA A 442 -9.25 -7.77 -10.68
N TRP A 443 -8.90 -7.71 -11.95
CA TRP A 443 -9.85 -7.97 -13.05
C TRP A 443 -9.17 -8.54 -14.28
N LEU A 444 -10.00 -9.05 -15.19
CA LEU A 444 -9.56 -9.61 -16.45
C LEU A 444 -9.77 -8.62 -17.60
N GLU A 445 -8.71 -8.35 -18.36
CA GLU A 445 -8.79 -7.67 -19.65
C GLU A 445 -8.61 -8.70 -20.77
N VAL A 446 -9.52 -8.72 -21.74
CA VAL A 446 -9.50 -9.65 -22.89
C VAL A 446 -9.69 -8.87 -24.17
N ILE A 447 -8.68 -8.95 -25.05
CA ILE A 447 -8.64 -8.27 -26.36
C ILE A 447 -8.55 -9.33 -27.46
N ALA A 448 -9.56 -9.39 -28.32
CA ALA A 448 -9.60 -10.33 -29.45
C ALA A 448 -9.32 -9.62 -30.78
N TYR A 449 -8.55 -10.27 -31.64
CA TYR A 449 -8.13 -9.77 -32.94
C TYR A 449 -8.49 -10.72 -34.07
N ASP A 450 -8.85 -10.17 -35.23
CA ASP A 450 -9.08 -10.92 -36.46
C ASP A 450 -7.79 -11.29 -37.22
N GLY A 451 -7.95 -12.00 -38.35
CA GLY A 451 -6.85 -12.40 -39.22
C GLY A 451 -6.18 -11.24 -39.99
N LEU A 452 -6.66 -10.01 -39.86
CA LEU A 452 -6.02 -8.78 -40.34
C LEU A 452 -5.35 -7.99 -39.20
N ASN A 453 -5.33 -8.54 -37.97
CA ASN A 453 -4.87 -7.91 -36.75
C ASN A 453 -5.66 -6.64 -36.39
N GLN A 454 -6.96 -6.62 -36.70
CA GLN A 454 -7.91 -5.62 -36.21
C GLN A 454 -8.59 -6.14 -34.96
N GLU A 455 -8.72 -5.26 -33.97
CA GLU A 455 -9.49 -5.53 -32.75
C GLU A 455 -10.97 -5.76 -33.11
N VAL A 456 -11.56 -6.81 -32.54
CA VAL A 456 -12.96 -7.20 -32.76
C VAL A 456 -13.76 -7.41 -31.47
N PHE A 457 -13.08 -7.39 -30.31
CA PHE A 457 -13.68 -7.46 -28.97
C PHE A 457 -12.67 -6.93 -27.95
N HIS A 458 -13.10 -6.10 -27.00
CA HIS A 458 -12.27 -5.62 -25.87
C HIS A 458 -13.11 -5.49 -24.59
N SER A 459 -12.97 -6.46 -23.69
CA SER A 459 -13.52 -6.40 -22.32
C SER A 459 -12.43 -6.01 -21.32
N GLY A 460 -12.79 -5.26 -20.27
CA GLY A 460 -11.89 -4.92 -19.17
C GLY A 460 -10.88 -3.81 -19.46
N ALA A 461 -11.08 -3.05 -20.54
CA ALA A 461 -10.28 -1.87 -20.87
C ALA A 461 -10.31 -0.86 -19.72
N VAL A 462 -9.16 -0.28 -19.36
CA VAL A 462 -9.04 0.70 -18.26
C VAL A 462 -8.44 2.02 -18.76
N ASN A 463 -8.87 3.14 -18.19
CA ASN A 463 -8.28 4.45 -18.47
C ASN A 463 -7.31 4.91 -17.35
N ALA A 464 -6.54 5.97 -17.59
CA ALA A 464 -5.55 6.50 -16.63
C ALA A 464 -6.16 7.06 -15.32
N ALA A 465 -7.49 7.20 -15.23
CA ALA A 465 -8.19 7.51 -13.98
C ALA A 465 -8.59 6.24 -13.20
N GLY A 466 -8.25 5.05 -13.71
CA GLY A 466 -8.54 3.75 -13.11
C GLY A 466 -9.97 3.26 -13.28
N ILE A 467 -10.76 3.90 -14.16
CA ILE A 467 -12.12 3.49 -14.47
C ILE A 467 -12.09 2.43 -15.58
N ILE A 468 -12.77 1.31 -15.32
CA ILE A 468 -12.89 0.17 -16.23
C ILE A 468 -14.10 0.40 -17.15
N ALA A 469 -13.95 0.17 -18.45
CA ALA A 469 -15.05 0.22 -19.40
C ALA A 469 -16.09 -0.87 -19.06
N GLY A 470 -17.37 -0.50 -19.09
CA GLY A 470 -18.46 -1.36 -18.61
C GLY A 470 -19.07 -0.87 -17.30
N THR A 471 -18.25 -0.42 -16.34
CA THR A 471 -18.71 -0.16 -14.98
C THR A 471 -19.38 1.21 -14.79
N ASP A 472 -20.36 1.28 -13.90
CA ASP A 472 -21.07 2.51 -13.52
C ASP A 472 -20.94 2.87 -12.02
N GLY A 473 -20.09 2.14 -11.30
CA GLY A 473 -19.90 2.25 -9.85
C GLY A 473 -20.87 1.41 -9.02
N SER A 474 -21.85 0.73 -9.63
CA SER A 474 -22.67 -0.27 -8.95
C SER A 474 -21.85 -1.52 -8.56
N VAL A 475 -22.52 -2.55 -8.04
CA VAL A 475 -21.87 -3.82 -7.67
C VAL A 475 -21.94 -4.76 -8.86
N GLU A 476 -20.85 -4.80 -9.62
CA GLU A 476 -20.71 -5.69 -10.79
C GLU A 476 -20.87 -7.15 -10.37
N PRO A 477 -21.61 -7.99 -11.11
CA PRO A 477 -21.78 -9.39 -10.74
C PRO A 477 -20.47 -10.18 -10.86
N HIS A 478 -20.50 -11.43 -10.41
CA HIS A 478 -19.48 -12.42 -10.79
C HIS A 478 -19.96 -13.12 -12.07
N HIS A 479 -19.07 -13.27 -13.05
CA HIS A 479 -19.33 -13.82 -14.38
C HIS A 479 -18.60 -15.15 -14.59
N GLN A 480 -19.35 -16.21 -14.92
CA GLN A 480 -18.80 -17.46 -15.48
C GLN A 480 -18.64 -17.39 -17.01
N LEU A 481 -19.47 -16.59 -17.67
CA LEU A 481 -19.50 -16.41 -19.11
C LEU A 481 -19.68 -14.92 -19.43
N ILE A 482 -18.80 -14.40 -20.27
CA ILE A 482 -18.83 -13.05 -20.82
C ILE A 482 -19.04 -13.15 -22.34
N SER A 483 -19.90 -12.28 -22.88
CA SER A 483 -20.18 -12.22 -24.33
C SER A 483 -20.50 -10.81 -24.83
N ASP A 484 -20.53 -9.83 -23.94
CA ASP A 484 -20.60 -8.40 -24.23
C ASP A 484 -19.24 -7.77 -23.85
N GLU A 485 -18.84 -6.70 -24.54
CA GLU A 485 -17.59 -5.97 -24.26
C GLU A 485 -17.71 -5.13 -22.97
N MET A 486 -18.95 -4.84 -22.54
CA MET A 486 -19.26 -4.07 -21.34
C MET A 486 -19.38 -4.92 -20.07
N ASP A 487 -19.38 -6.25 -20.18
CA ASP A 487 -19.31 -7.18 -19.03
C ASP A 487 -17.85 -7.45 -18.66
N VAL A 488 -17.46 -7.34 -17.39
CA VAL A 488 -16.07 -7.54 -16.94
C VAL A 488 -16.01 -8.36 -15.65
N GLN A 489 -15.19 -9.42 -15.62
CA GLN A 489 -14.92 -10.13 -14.35
C GLN A 489 -13.98 -9.30 -13.47
N ILE A 490 -14.51 -8.81 -12.34
CA ILE A 490 -13.79 -8.07 -11.32
C ILE A 490 -13.86 -8.84 -9.99
N TYR A 491 -12.71 -9.24 -9.47
CA TYR A 491 -12.49 -9.89 -8.17
C TYR A 491 -12.31 -8.84 -7.07
N GLU A 492 -13.31 -8.69 -6.21
CA GLU A 492 -13.37 -7.62 -5.21
C GLU A 492 -14.29 -7.97 -4.02
N GLY A 493 -14.08 -7.29 -2.88
CA GLY A 493 -15.04 -7.25 -1.78
C GLY A 493 -15.79 -5.92 -1.80
N ARG A 494 -17.09 -5.90 -2.09
CA ARG A 494 -17.95 -4.71 -2.00
C ARG A 494 -18.81 -4.79 -0.75
N MET A 495 -18.51 -3.93 0.22
CA MET A 495 -19.23 -3.85 1.49
C MET A 495 -20.66 -3.34 1.30
N GLN A 496 -21.55 -3.74 2.20
CA GLN A 496 -22.90 -3.19 2.33
C GLN A 496 -23.16 -2.63 3.73
N ASN A 497 -24.02 -1.61 3.81
CA ASN A 497 -24.46 -1.03 5.07
C ASN A 497 -25.74 -1.70 5.61
N SER A 498 -26.18 -1.26 6.79
CA SER A 498 -27.40 -1.73 7.46
C SER A 498 -28.70 -1.52 6.67
N ASP A 499 -28.70 -0.61 5.70
CA ASP A 499 -29.82 -0.34 4.78
C ASP A 499 -29.75 -1.20 3.49
N GLY A 500 -28.80 -2.14 3.42
CA GLY A 500 -28.56 -3.01 2.26
C GLY A 500 -27.98 -2.30 1.05
N GLN A 501 -27.44 -1.09 1.21
CA GLN A 501 -26.81 -0.32 0.13
C GLN A 501 -25.30 -0.56 0.11
N PRO A 502 -24.65 -0.60 -1.07
CA PRO A 502 -23.20 -0.63 -1.18
C PRO A 502 -22.56 0.58 -0.46
N THR A 503 -21.42 0.37 0.19
CA THR A 503 -20.70 1.42 0.93
C THR A 503 -19.20 1.25 0.79
N PHE A 504 -18.47 2.36 0.78
CA PHE A 504 -17.02 2.38 1.01
C PHE A 504 -16.64 2.91 2.40
N THR A 505 -17.61 3.41 3.16
CA THR A 505 -17.44 3.83 4.56
C THR A 505 -17.32 2.59 5.45
N LEU A 506 -16.16 2.41 6.10
CA LEU A 506 -15.80 1.18 6.83
C LEU A 506 -16.70 0.99 8.05
N LEU A 507 -16.88 2.03 8.85
CA LEU A 507 -17.74 2.00 10.05
C LEU A 507 -19.24 1.93 9.72
N ARG A 508 -19.61 1.89 8.44
CA ARG A 508 -20.97 1.63 7.98
C ARG A 508 -21.18 0.19 7.52
N ALA A 509 -20.11 -0.57 7.34
CA ALA A 509 -20.18 -1.93 6.82
C ALA A 509 -20.77 -2.89 7.86
N VAL A 510 -21.69 -3.75 7.41
CA VAL A 510 -22.29 -4.83 8.22
C VAL A 510 -22.13 -6.20 7.56
N GLY A 511 -21.46 -6.26 6.41
CA GLY A 511 -21.27 -7.44 5.58
C GLY A 511 -20.88 -7.05 4.15
N PHE A 512 -20.86 -8.02 3.24
CA PHE A 512 -20.55 -7.84 1.83
C PHE A 512 -21.81 -8.01 0.96
N ALA A 513 -22.06 -7.08 0.04
CA ALA A 513 -23.01 -7.27 -1.07
C ALA A 513 -22.44 -8.26 -2.10
N LYS A 514 -21.12 -8.21 -2.31
CA LYS A 514 -20.31 -9.09 -3.16
C LYS A 514 -19.00 -9.34 -2.45
N ASP A 515 -18.58 -10.60 -2.44
CA ASP A 515 -17.19 -10.98 -2.17
C ASP A 515 -16.89 -12.19 -3.05
N ASN A 516 -16.35 -11.92 -4.23
CA ASN A 516 -15.89 -12.92 -5.18
C ASN A 516 -14.36 -12.94 -5.27
N ARG A 517 -13.64 -12.45 -4.24
CA ARG A 517 -12.18 -12.54 -4.19
C ARG A 517 -11.78 -14.02 -4.22
N LEU A 518 -10.79 -14.36 -5.05
CA LEU A 518 -10.36 -15.75 -5.27
C LEU A 518 -10.03 -16.40 -3.93
N LEU A 519 -10.57 -17.60 -3.70
CA LEU A 519 -10.32 -18.36 -2.48
C LEU A 519 -8.92 -19.00 -2.53
N PRO A 520 -8.26 -19.29 -1.39
CA PRO A 520 -7.04 -20.08 -1.37
C PRO A 520 -7.32 -21.56 -1.68
N SER A 521 -6.34 -22.30 -2.15
CA SER A 521 -6.49 -23.75 -2.37
C SER A 521 -6.76 -24.50 -1.06
N GLY A 522 -7.58 -25.55 -1.14
CA GLY A 522 -8.12 -26.28 0.01
C GLY A 522 -9.18 -25.52 0.82
N TYR A 523 -9.65 -24.35 0.37
CA TYR A 523 -10.69 -23.61 1.09
C TYR A 523 -11.96 -24.45 1.30
N SER A 524 -12.48 -24.47 2.53
CA SER A 524 -13.68 -25.22 2.87
C SER A 524 -14.88 -24.34 3.22
N MET A 525 -15.95 -24.44 2.43
CA MET A 525 -17.25 -23.79 2.66
C MET A 525 -17.93 -24.20 4.00
N VAL A 526 -17.43 -25.26 4.64
CA VAL A 526 -17.88 -25.75 5.96
C VAL A 526 -16.72 -25.88 6.97
N GLY A 527 -15.60 -25.20 6.68
CA GLY A 527 -14.40 -25.18 7.51
C GLY A 527 -14.56 -24.38 8.80
N PRO A 528 -13.54 -24.40 9.69
CA PRO A 528 -13.60 -23.83 11.03
C PRO A 528 -13.88 -22.32 11.08
N HIS A 529 -13.57 -21.58 10.01
CA HIS A 529 -13.76 -20.13 9.93
C HIS A 529 -14.68 -19.68 8.79
N ALA A 530 -15.34 -20.61 8.09
CA ALA A 530 -16.22 -20.31 6.96
C ALA A 530 -17.31 -19.27 7.30
N ALA A 531 -17.86 -19.29 8.52
CA ALA A 531 -18.84 -18.31 8.99
C ALA A 531 -18.38 -16.84 8.89
N THR A 532 -17.06 -16.60 8.86
CA THR A 532 -16.44 -15.28 8.68
C THR A 532 -15.87 -15.07 7.27
N THR A 533 -15.43 -16.15 6.60
CA THR A 533 -14.61 -16.06 5.39
C THR A 533 -15.29 -16.51 4.10
N LEU A 534 -16.57 -16.91 4.13
CA LEU A 534 -17.33 -17.30 2.93
C LEU A 534 -17.30 -16.19 1.84
N PRO A 535 -17.42 -16.55 0.55
CA PRO A 535 -17.75 -15.60 -0.51
C PRO A 535 -19.19 -15.07 -0.36
N ALA A 536 -19.50 -13.96 -1.02
CA ALA A 536 -20.81 -13.31 -0.99
C ALA A 536 -21.28 -12.90 -2.40
N GLY A 537 -22.61 -12.81 -2.58
CA GLY A 537 -23.21 -12.63 -3.91
C GLY A 537 -23.16 -13.92 -4.74
N ASN A 538 -23.12 -13.80 -6.07
CA ASN A 538 -23.22 -14.94 -7.00
C ASN A 538 -22.10 -15.99 -6.82
N ALA A 539 -20.91 -15.57 -6.36
CA ALA A 539 -19.77 -16.47 -6.10
C ALA A 539 -20.08 -17.53 -5.02
N LEU A 540 -21.05 -17.29 -4.14
CA LEU A 540 -21.51 -18.29 -3.16
C LEU A 540 -22.17 -19.52 -3.80
N THR A 541 -22.62 -19.41 -5.05
CA THR A 541 -23.22 -20.49 -5.83
C THR A 541 -22.35 -20.99 -6.99
N ASP A 542 -21.11 -20.47 -7.09
CA ASP A 542 -20.20 -20.84 -8.16
C ASP A 542 -19.52 -22.19 -7.89
N PRO A 543 -19.49 -23.14 -8.85
CA PRO A 543 -18.76 -24.40 -8.71
C PRO A 543 -17.27 -24.24 -8.39
N ASP A 544 -16.60 -23.25 -8.96
CA ASP A 544 -15.15 -23.06 -8.83
C ASP A 544 -14.79 -22.54 -7.41
N PHE A 545 -15.73 -21.83 -6.78
CA PHE A 545 -15.65 -21.43 -5.37
C PHE A 545 -16.04 -22.56 -4.39
N MET A 546 -16.54 -23.70 -4.89
CA MET A 546 -16.96 -24.86 -4.08
C MET A 546 -16.01 -26.06 -4.17
N ASP A 547 -15.18 -26.16 -5.20
CA ASP A 547 -14.36 -27.34 -5.46
C ASP A 547 -13.04 -27.38 -4.65
N GLY A 548 -12.63 -26.24 -4.08
CA GLY A 548 -11.43 -26.10 -3.26
C GLY A 548 -10.12 -26.00 -4.07
N THR A 549 -10.17 -25.79 -5.37
CA THR A 549 -8.98 -25.59 -6.22
C THR A 549 -8.20 -24.33 -5.87
N GLY A 550 -8.90 -23.26 -5.48
CA GLY A 550 -8.31 -21.96 -5.22
C GLY A 550 -8.13 -21.13 -6.49
N GLY A 551 -9.05 -21.25 -7.45
CA GLY A 551 -9.05 -20.46 -8.69
C GLY A 551 -10.46 -20.15 -9.16
N ASP A 552 -10.56 -19.63 -10.38
CA ASP A 552 -11.80 -19.29 -11.08
C ASP A 552 -11.62 -19.45 -12.59
N ARG A 553 -12.61 -20.02 -13.30
CA ARG A 553 -12.61 -20.12 -14.76
C ARG A 553 -13.69 -19.25 -15.38
N VAL A 554 -13.24 -18.21 -16.08
CA VAL A 554 -14.12 -17.34 -16.87
C VAL A 554 -14.08 -17.74 -18.35
N GLN A 555 -15.26 -17.93 -18.92
CA GLN A 555 -15.44 -18.20 -20.34
C GLN A 555 -15.75 -16.89 -21.09
N TYR A 556 -15.15 -16.67 -22.26
CA TYR A 556 -15.49 -15.56 -23.15
C TYR A 556 -15.92 -16.09 -24.52
N LEU A 557 -17.18 -15.82 -24.89
CA LEU A 557 -17.72 -16.15 -26.20
C LEU A 557 -17.36 -15.03 -27.19
N LEU A 558 -16.39 -15.29 -28.06
CA LEU A 558 -15.78 -14.27 -28.89
C LEU A 558 -16.41 -14.19 -30.30
N PRO A 559 -16.22 -13.06 -31.02
CA PRO A 559 -16.64 -12.93 -32.41
C PRO A 559 -16.05 -14.02 -33.31
N ALA A 560 -16.84 -14.52 -34.25
CA ALA A 560 -16.44 -15.62 -35.16
C ALA A 560 -15.25 -15.29 -36.09
N THR A 561 -14.84 -14.02 -36.17
CA THR A 561 -13.65 -13.54 -36.89
C THR A 561 -12.36 -13.65 -36.09
N THR A 562 -12.42 -13.92 -34.79
CA THR A 562 -11.26 -13.98 -33.89
C THR A 562 -10.26 -15.05 -34.33
N THR A 563 -8.99 -14.67 -34.44
CA THR A 563 -7.86 -15.58 -34.67
C THR A 563 -6.78 -15.47 -33.60
N ASN A 564 -6.69 -14.34 -32.88
CA ASN A 564 -5.74 -14.15 -31.78
C ASN A 564 -6.45 -13.49 -30.61
N VAL A 565 -6.01 -13.82 -29.39
CA VAL A 565 -6.52 -13.22 -28.15
C VAL A 565 -5.34 -12.88 -27.25
N VAL A 566 -5.35 -11.68 -26.68
CA VAL A 566 -4.50 -11.29 -25.56
C VAL A 566 -5.38 -11.22 -24.32
N ALA A 567 -4.98 -11.89 -23.25
CA ALA A 567 -5.69 -11.86 -21.98
C ALA A 567 -4.72 -11.46 -20.85
N ARG A 568 -5.18 -10.63 -19.92
CA ARG A 568 -4.38 -10.10 -18.80
C ARG A 568 -5.13 -10.20 -17.49
N LEU A 569 -4.36 -10.42 -16.42
CA LEU A 569 -4.80 -10.18 -15.05
C LEU A 569 -4.24 -8.84 -14.61
N HIS A 570 -5.14 -7.93 -14.25
CA HIS A 570 -4.79 -6.63 -13.68
C HIS A 570 -5.01 -6.62 -12.16
N PHE A 571 -4.28 -5.76 -11.45
CA PHE A 571 -4.44 -5.55 -10.01
C PHE A 571 -4.34 -4.07 -9.63
N GLN A 572 -5.18 -3.62 -8.70
CA GLN A 572 -5.23 -2.23 -8.23
C GLN A 572 -5.46 -2.18 -6.72
N SER A 573 -4.56 -1.49 -6.00
CA SER A 573 -4.54 -1.45 -4.52
C SER A 573 -5.70 -0.68 -3.90
N VAL A 574 -6.23 0.34 -4.60
CA VAL A 574 -7.39 1.16 -4.17
C VAL A 574 -8.22 1.46 -5.42
N ASN A 575 -9.48 1.06 -5.46
CA ASN A 575 -10.37 1.41 -6.57
C ASN A 575 -10.77 2.90 -6.51
N PRO A 576 -10.92 3.60 -7.67
CA PRO A 576 -11.32 5.01 -7.68
C PRO A 576 -12.71 5.26 -7.10
N GLU A 577 -13.63 4.30 -7.22
CA GLU A 577 -15.00 4.43 -6.70
C GLU A 577 -15.02 4.63 -5.16
N SER A 578 -14.01 4.14 -4.45
CA SER A 578 -13.83 4.35 -3.00
C SER A 578 -13.33 5.76 -2.64
N ILE A 579 -12.75 6.49 -3.60
CA ILE A 579 -12.22 7.84 -3.42
C ILE A 579 -13.25 8.91 -3.77
N ASP A 580 -14.16 8.65 -4.71
CA ASP A 580 -15.18 9.62 -5.14
C ASP A 580 -16.06 10.18 -3.99
N PRO A 581 -16.48 9.39 -2.98
CA PRO A 581 -17.14 9.93 -1.79
C PRO A 581 -16.31 10.94 -1.01
N MET A 582 -14.97 10.78 -0.96
CA MET A 582 -14.07 11.71 -0.26
C MET A 582 -14.04 13.07 -0.97
N ARG A 583 -14.16 13.11 -2.29
CA ARG A 583 -14.20 14.37 -3.08
C ARG A 583 -15.39 15.26 -2.73
N ALA A 584 -16.46 14.68 -2.18
CA ALA A 584 -17.63 15.43 -1.71
C ALA A 584 -17.43 16.04 -0.30
N VAL A 585 -16.40 15.61 0.44
CA VAL A 585 -16.08 16.09 1.79
C VAL A 585 -15.16 17.32 1.70
N GLY A 586 -15.75 18.50 1.86
CA GLY A 586 -14.98 19.75 1.92
C GLY A 586 -14.46 20.06 3.33
N GLY A 587 -13.27 20.65 3.41
CA GLY A 587 -12.74 21.23 4.66
C GLY A 587 -11.96 20.27 5.57
N VAL A 588 -11.68 19.04 5.12
CA VAL A 588 -10.77 18.11 5.80
C VAL A 588 -9.38 18.20 5.14
N PRO A 589 -8.32 18.62 5.86
CA PRO A 589 -6.98 18.79 5.29
C PRO A 589 -6.40 17.51 4.68
N ASP A 590 -6.43 16.38 5.40
CA ASP A 590 -5.84 15.13 4.93
C ASP A 590 -6.47 14.61 3.62
N ILE A 591 -7.80 14.75 3.49
CA ILE A 591 -8.51 14.44 2.23
C ILE A 591 -8.03 15.35 1.10
N THR A 592 -7.85 16.66 1.38
CA THR A 592 -7.43 17.64 0.36
C THR A 592 -6.00 17.36 -0.12
N GLU A 593 -5.10 17.03 0.80
CA GLU A 593 -3.72 16.66 0.51
C GLU A 593 -3.64 15.35 -0.30
N PHE A 594 -4.28 14.29 0.20
CA PHE A 594 -4.32 13.00 -0.48
C PHE A 594 -4.91 13.10 -1.89
N LEU A 595 -6.02 13.82 -2.07
CA LEU A 595 -6.64 13.98 -3.41
C LEU A 595 -5.69 14.70 -4.38
N GLY A 596 -4.88 15.65 -3.91
CA GLY A 596 -3.84 16.31 -4.72
C GLY A 596 -2.78 15.33 -5.23
N MET A 597 -2.32 14.40 -4.38
CA MET A 597 -1.36 13.35 -4.75
C MET A 597 -2.01 12.28 -5.64
N TRP A 598 -3.23 11.84 -5.30
CA TRP A 598 -4.03 10.86 -6.03
C TRP A 598 -4.35 11.28 -7.46
N ASP A 599 -4.66 12.56 -7.70
CA ASP A 599 -4.99 13.05 -9.03
C ASP A 599 -3.78 13.24 -9.95
N ALA A 600 -2.56 13.21 -9.41
CA ALA A 600 -1.31 13.20 -10.17
C ALA A 600 -0.85 11.79 -10.59
N LEU A 601 -1.44 10.74 -10.01
CA LEU A 601 -1.02 9.34 -10.18
C LEU A 601 -1.70 8.67 -11.39
N ASP A 602 -0.98 7.78 -12.09
CA ASP A 602 -1.62 6.86 -13.02
C ASP A 602 -2.36 5.79 -12.21
N ARG A 603 -3.65 5.63 -12.51
CA ARG A 603 -4.54 4.76 -11.75
C ARG A 603 -5.00 3.57 -12.58
N SER A 604 -4.43 3.33 -13.77
CA SER A 604 -4.79 2.17 -14.62
C SER A 604 -4.70 0.83 -13.89
N GLY A 605 -3.86 0.72 -12.84
CA GLY A 605 -3.52 -0.52 -12.19
C GLY A 605 -2.42 -1.28 -12.93
N GLU A 606 -1.91 -2.32 -12.28
CA GLU A 606 -0.76 -3.11 -12.73
C GLU A 606 -1.19 -4.29 -13.60
N ILE A 607 -0.49 -4.54 -14.69
CA ILE A 607 -0.57 -5.83 -15.39
C ILE A 607 0.28 -6.84 -14.61
N VAL A 608 -0.39 -7.80 -13.96
CA VAL A 608 0.23 -8.88 -13.18
C VAL A 608 0.69 -10.02 -14.09
N HIS A 609 -0.18 -10.41 -15.03
CA HIS A 609 0.08 -11.45 -16.02
C HIS A 609 -0.46 -11.04 -17.39
N GLU A 610 0.20 -11.48 -18.45
CA GLU A 610 -0.29 -11.42 -19.83
C GLU A 610 -0.10 -12.78 -20.49
N THR A 611 -1.11 -13.26 -21.21
CA THR A 611 -1.03 -14.46 -22.06
C THR A 611 -1.58 -14.16 -23.45
N SER A 612 -1.07 -14.87 -24.45
CA SER A 612 -1.48 -14.72 -25.86
C SER A 612 -1.83 -16.08 -26.44
N LEU A 613 -3.04 -16.19 -26.98
CA LEU A 613 -3.61 -17.42 -27.51
C LEU A 613 -3.98 -17.24 -28.99
N VAL A 614 -3.73 -18.28 -29.80
CA VAL A 614 -4.07 -18.29 -31.23
C VAL A 614 -5.18 -19.30 -31.44
N PHE A 615 -6.30 -18.83 -31.98
CA PHE A 615 -7.40 -19.68 -32.41
C PHE A 615 -7.28 -19.99 -33.90
N PHE A 616 -7.02 -21.26 -34.20
CA PHE A 616 -7.25 -21.81 -35.52
C PHE A 616 -8.59 -22.56 -35.46
N PRO A 617 -9.67 -22.08 -36.10
CA PRO A 617 -10.89 -22.89 -36.22
C PRO A 617 -10.50 -24.19 -36.90
N MET A 618 -10.71 -25.33 -36.24
CA MET A 618 -10.37 -26.62 -36.81
C MET A 618 -11.37 -26.89 -37.94
N PRO A 619 -10.99 -26.78 -39.23
CA PRO A 619 -11.96 -27.00 -40.28
C PRO A 619 -12.48 -28.43 -40.18
N ALA A 620 -13.81 -28.56 -40.23
CA ALA A 620 -14.52 -29.79 -39.96
C ALA A 620 -13.85 -31.02 -40.60
N LEU A 621 -13.35 -31.92 -39.77
CA LEU A 621 -12.75 -33.19 -40.20
C LEU A 621 -13.82 -34.03 -40.88
N THR A 622 -13.89 -33.93 -42.21
CA THR A 622 -14.88 -34.65 -42.98
C THR A 622 -14.28 -36.00 -43.35
N ILE A 623 -14.78 -37.04 -42.67
CA ILE A 623 -14.44 -38.44 -42.95
C ILE A 623 -15.41 -38.95 -44.01
N SER A 624 -14.94 -39.13 -45.24
CA SER A 624 -15.72 -39.76 -46.31
C SER A 624 -15.13 -41.11 -46.67
N THR A 625 -15.96 -42.16 -46.72
CA THR A 625 -15.56 -43.48 -47.21
C THR A 625 -15.74 -43.57 -48.73
N SER A 626 -14.75 -44.15 -49.41
CA SER A 626 -14.78 -44.35 -50.87
C SER A 626 -14.26 -45.75 -51.20
N GLY A 627 -15.16 -46.75 -51.14
CA GLY A 627 -14.78 -48.15 -51.26
C GLY A 627 -14.23 -48.68 -49.93
N ASP A 628 -13.04 -49.28 -49.96
CA ASP A 628 -12.37 -49.84 -48.78
C ASP A 628 -11.55 -48.81 -47.97
N ASP A 629 -11.37 -47.59 -48.50
CA ASP A 629 -10.53 -46.55 -47.90
C ASP A 629 -11.34 -45.44 -47.22
N ALA A 630 -10.73 -44.82 -46.20
CA ALA A 630 -11.22 -43.60 -45.57
C ALA A 630 -10.41 -42.40 -46.07
N VAL A 631 -11.10 -41.31 -46.41
CA VAL A 631 -10.47 -40.04 -46.75
C VAL A 631 -10.70 -39.07 -45.61
N LEU A 632 -9.61 -38.59 -45.00
CA LEU A 632 -9.64 -37.52 -44.02
C LEU A 632 -9.42 -36.20 -44.76
N SER A 633 -10.43 -35.34 -44.76
CA SER A 633 -10.39 -34.04 -45.43
C SER A 633 -10.58 -32.88 -44.46
N TRP A 634 -9.72 -31.88 -44.60
CA TRP A 634 -9.79 -30.58 -43.92
C TRP A 634 -10.12 -29.51 -44.96
N ASN A 635 -10.97 -28.54 -44.62
CA ASN A 635 -11.21 -27.34 -45.45
C ASN A 635 -10.00 -26.38 -45.38
N GLY A 636 -8.87 -26.83 -45.94
CA GLY A 636 -7.61 -26.09 -46.05
C GLY A 636 -6.73 -26.56 -47.23
N GLY A 637 -7.29 -27.36 -48.16
CA GLY A 637 -6.59 -27.85 -49.35
C GLY A 637 -5.62 -29.02 -49.12
N GLN A 638 -5.50 -29.53 -47.89
CA GLN A 638 -4.73 -30.74 -47.57
C GLN A 638 -5.67 -31.90 -47.25
N SER A 639 -5.47 -33.02 -47.94
CA SER A 639 -6.26 -34.25 -47.82
C SER A 639 -5.35 -35.44 -47.60
N TRP A 640 -5.65 -36.27 -46.60
CA TRP A 640 -4.90 -37.48 -46.30
C TRP A 640 -5.69 -38.71 -46.74
N ILE A 641 -5.08 -39.54 -47.58
CA ILE A 641 -5.61 -40.86 -47.94
C ILE A 641 -5.21 -41.83 -46.83
N VAL A 642 -6.19 -42.51 -46.25
CA VAL A 642 -5.97 -43.52 -45.21
C VAL A 642 -6.22 -44.89 -45.81
N GLU A 643 -5.13 -45.52 -46.29
CA GLU A 643 -5.16 -46.88 -46.82
C GLU A 643 -5.47 -47.89 -45.71
N ARG A 644 -6.43 -48.78 -45.97
CA ARG A 644 -6.82 -49.86 -45.04
C ARG A 644 -5.66 -50.85 -44.81
N LYS A 645 -5.47 -51.27 -43.55
CA LYS A 645 -4.43 -52.25 -43.16
C LYS A 645 -4.68 -53.64 -43.80
N VAL A 646 -3.94 -53.97 -44.87
CA VAL A 646 -3.98 -55.29 -45.52
C VAL A 646 -2.70 -56.10 -45.24
N ASN A 647 -2.77 -56.94 -44.19
CA ASN A 647 -2.01 -58.18 -43.97
C ASN A 647 -0.46 -58.10 -43.96
N ASP A 648 0.16 -58.42 -42.82
CA ASP A 648 1.62 -58.33 -42.59
C ASP A 648 2.51 -59.11 -43.59
N ALA A 649 1.97 -60.12 -44.27
CA ALA A 649 2.74 -61.01 -45.16
C ALA A 649 3.32 -60.34 -46.42
N ALA A 650 2.84 -59.15 -46.82
CA ALA A 650 3.30 -58.49 -48.04
C ALA A 650 4.65 -57.76 -47.90
N TRP A 651 4.98 -57.25 -46.70
CA TRP A 651 6.01 -56.22 -46.53
C TRP A 651 7.44 -56.74 -46.45
N THR A 652 7.68 -57.98 -45.99
CA THR A 652 9.02 -58.56 -45.89
C THR A 652 9.73 -58.71 -47.24
N SER A 653 8.98 -58.64 -48.35
CA SER A 653 9.52 -58.70 -49.71
C SER A 653 10.03 -57.36 -50.26
N MET A 654 9.71 -56.23 -49.63
CA MET A 654 9.95 -54.89 -50.18
C MET A 654 11.09 -54.10 -49.51
N GLY A 655 11.68 -54.61 -48.41
CA GLY A 655 12.99 -54.14 -47.91
C GLY A 655 13.06 -52.72 -47.32
N LEU A 656 11.95 -52.10 -46.93
CA LEU A 656 11.91 -50.72 -46.42
C LEU A 656 12.09 -50.67 -44.89
N GLN A 657 13.10 -49.91 -44.41
CA GLN A 657 13.33 -49.69 -42.98
C GLN A 657 12.45 -48.57 -42.42
N ALA A 658 11.96 -48.76 -41.19
CA ALA A 658 11.09 -47.81 -40.50
C ALA A 658 11.89 -46.78 -39.69
N SER A 659 11.83 -45.51 -40.08
CA SER A 659 12.15 -44.37 -39.22
C SER A 659 11.17 -43.22 -39.50
N GLY A 660 10.59 -42.63 -38.45
CA GLY A 660 9.61 -41.53 -38.55
C GLY A 660 8.12 -41.95 -38.52
N TRP A 661 7.68 -42.68 -37.49
CA TRP A 661 6.27 -43.11 -37.33
C TRP A 661 5.76 -42.85 -35.92
N ILE A 662 4.47 -42.50 -35.79
CA ILE A 662 3.74 -42.36 -34.52
C ILE A 662 2.59 -43.37 -34.54
N ASP A 663 2.46 -44.18 -33.48
CA ASP A 663 1.29 -45.03 -33.23
C ASP A 663 0.29 -44.25 -32.37
N ALA A 664 -0.99 -44.27 -32.76
CA ALA A 664 -2.08 -43.69 -31.98
C ALA A 664 -3.13 -44.77 -31.69
N GLY A 665 -3.37 -45.05 -30.41
CA GLY A 665 -4.39 -46.00 -29.96
C GLY A 665 -5.43 -45.31 -29.08
N MET A 666 -6.71 -45.51 -29.38
CA MET A 666 -7.81 -45.16 -28.48
C MET A 666 -8.36 -46.42 -27.81
N ALA A 667 -8.70 -46.32 -26.53
CA ALA A 667 -9.23 -47.43 -25.75
C ALA A 667 -10.77 -47.34 -25.66
N GLY A 668 -11.45 -48.32 -26.25
CA GLY A 668 -12.91 -48.45 -26.30
C GLY A 668 -13.30 -49.73 -27.02
N THR A 669 -14.53 -50.23 -26.84
CA THR A 669 -14.96 -51.58 -27.26
C THR A 669 -15.23 -51.78 -28.76
N GLU A 670 -14.59 -50.99 -29.62
CA GLU A 670 -14.66 -51.14 -31.08
C GLU A 670 -13.36 -51.70 -31.66
N GLN A 671 -13.41 -52.23 -32.89
CA GLN A 671 -12.24 -52.90 -33.49
C GLN A 671 -11.08 -51.92 -33.66
N VAL A 672 -9.92 -52.24 -33.09
CA VAL A 672 -8.70 -51.44 -33.22
C VAL A 672 -8.21 -51.46 -34.67
N VAL A 673 -8.56 -50.42 -35.43
CA VAL A 673 -8.01 -50.19 -36.77
C VAL A 673 -6.83 -49.22 -36.65
N GLN A 674 -5.61 -49.75 -36.85
CA GLN A 674 -4.42 -48.91 -36.99
C GLN A 674 -4.35 -48.32 -38.40
N TYR A 675 -4.09 -47.01 -38.47
CA TYR A 675 -3.98 -46.25 -39.70
C TYR A 675 -2.56 -45.73 -39.90
N ARG A 676 -2.12 -45.56 -41.16
CA ARG A 676 -0.79 -45.03 -41.50
C ARG A 676 -0.94 -43.77 -42.34
N LEU A 677 -0.56 -42.63 -41.80
CA LEU A 677 -0.61 -41.33 -42.49
C LEU A 677 0.69 -41.12 -43.29
N LYS A 678 0.56 -40.73 -44.56
CA LYS A 678 1.68 -40.38 -45.44
C LYS A 678 1.47 -38.96 -45.98
N ARG A 679 2.43 -38.08 -45.69
CA ARG A 679 2.48 -36.71 -46.22
C ARG A 679 2.84 -36.75 -47.71
N ASN A 680 2.11 -35.99 -48.53
CA ASN A 680 2.52 -35.63 -49.89
C ASN A 680 3.36 -34.35 -49.87
#